data_AF-A0A1J4KXP3-F1
#
_entry.id   AF-A0A1J4KXP3-F1
#
_cell.length_a   1.000
_cell.length_b   1.000
_cell.length_c   1.000
_cell.angle_alpha   90.00
_cell.angle_beta   90.00
_cell.angle_gamma   90.00
#
_symmetry.space_group_name_H-M   'P 1'
#
loop_
_entity.id
_entity.type
_entity.pdbx_description
1 polymer ?
#
loop_
_entity_poly.entity_id
_entity_poly.type
_entity_poly.pdbx_seq_one_letter_code
_entity_poly.pdbx_strand_id
1 'polypeptide(L)'
;MISSIKLFFSFSIIIGMTLFIEAVMTGRIFNDYYEKSEFFNSDLANAHHKFLTDDVRHVGSPHYLKSVEYILSYLNEYSKINNPFITMNVSDICADVSVDPFVVNHQLQREVHNIHMTLSPKNNDNAKTVFIDAHWDSHPIGVGAYDNAISAAGMLEVIHAIILANKTIPAKLEFVFIGSEEFGLHGSALLTEECKISGYYLNLEGMGGSRPYGILNKAPKSSSIVRSFASVKGALLSTYVNDVVKFLTLGSDSRNFQKCNMSGAEAAFLGNPSTYHTEMDLPADPRDISAMGHIVLNCLFNFKPDEEEKNLIAIGISPFVILLDIEIAKILTITLILIGLTSIFFKTYSFKVLLIQLMKFICASLLSLVFLCAFAFIHSCVNSFSYAPYQRMSIVAIPLISILSFLGFYELFDSSDKFSLASIQIIFDGIFAVICREMDSQIFFISSLLFAVVRIWLLNYISNHFIYIFSLILSVISFLPTSVFFAMLFKALLGYTTMFAGYLCECYPYVVAWFFVMRILVTVLSISTKNEDEITYKSSKRSSIIYFFLSIILFAFIICLPYPYSDSYLIKGTAGEYVYSNSTANVHFLTEAGLRTALFLKKVVHHATFVETFHRPLLTGPAFVKNITSTFADRWPKYEFVELIKNSDSRLVRLEIDNNVGCDGFTVIIKCGEKECVNSVEYYKKIYHKKTTESNNTVVIRVVTIPKNEKYTIDFNLSEINPIPIDIMFTFYERSKERREFLNSFPSYVKEWAKERYIGDTQLLNSTWM
;
A
#
# COMPACT_ATOMS: atom_id res chain seq x y z
N MET A 1 -8.07 42.74 5.66
CA MET A 1 -9.21 42.46 4.74
C MET A 1 -8.71 42.05 3.35
N ILE A 2 -7.88 42.85 2.68
CA ILE A 2 -7.30 42.50 1.36
C ILE A 2 -6.41 41.24 1.41
N SER A 3 -5.59 41.08 2.46
CA SER A 3 -4.77 39.87 2.67
C SER A 3 -5.60 38.60 2.87
N SER A 4 -6.67 38.67 3.65
CA SER A 4 -7.59 37.55 3.91
C SER A 4 -8.34 37.12 2.64
N ILE A 5 -8.74 38.06 1.78
CA ILE A 5 -9.40 37.78 0.50
C ILE A 5 -8.42 37.10 -0.49
N LYS A 6 -7.18 37.58 -0.58
CA LYS A 6 -6.13 36.98 -1.44
C LYS A 6 -5.79 35.55 -1.00
N LEU A 7 -5.67 35.33 0.31
CA LEU A 7 -5.42 34.01 0.88
C LEU A 7 -6.56 33.04 0.56
N PHE A 8 -7.81 33.50 0.73
CA PHE A 8 -9.00 32.72 0.43
C PHE A 8 -9.12 32.36 -1.07
N PHE A 9 -8.86 33.31 -1.97
CA PHE A 9 -8.92 33.07 -3.42
C PHE A 9 -7.85 32.08 -3.88
N SER A 10 -6.61 32.25 -3.43
CA SER A 10 -5.51 31.34 -3.79
C SER A 10 -5.73 29.93 -3.23
N PHE A 11 -6.25 29.84 -2.01
CA PHE A 11 -6.67 28.56 -1.41
C PHE A 11 -7.77 27.88 -2.20
N SER A 12 -8.78 28.63 -2.64
CA SER A 12 -9.88 28.11 -3.46
C SER A 12 -9.37 27.53 -4.78
N ILE A 13 -8.37 28.18 -5.42
CA ILE A 13 -7.73 27.66 -6.63
C ILE A 13 -6.99 26.36 -6.34
N ILE A 14 -6.17 26.31 -5.29
CA ILE A 14 -5.35 25.12 -4.98
C ILE A 14 -6.22 23.92 -4.59
N ILE A 15 -7.29 24.14 -3.81
CA ILE A 15 -8.27 23.09 -3.54
C ILE A 15 -8.97 22.67 -4.83
N GLY A 16 -9.45 23.62 -5.63
CA GLY A 16 -10.10 23.33 -6.91
C GLY A 16 -9.22 22.47 -7.81
N MET A 17 -7.93 22.78 -7.89
CA MET A 17 -6.93 21.99 -8.61
C MET A 17 -6.74 20.60 -7.99
N THR A 18 -6.65 20.50 -6.67
CA THR A 18 -6.49 19.21 -5.96
C THR A 18 -7.72 18.31 -6.20
N LEU A 19 -8.93 18.86 -6.13
CA LEU A 19 -10.18 18.14 -6.44
C LEU A 19 -10.27 17.74 -7.91
N PHE A 20 -9.83 18.61 -8.83
CA PHE A 20 -9.75 18.27 -10.25
C PHE A 20 -8.80 17.11 -10.51
N ILE A 21 -7.60 17.13 -9.90
CA ILE A 21 -6.61 16.05 -9.99
C ILE A 21 -7.19 14.74 -9.42
N GLU A 22 -7.85 14.78 -8.26
CA GLU A 22 -8.55 13.61 -7.70
C GLU A 22 -9.58 13.05 -8.69
N ALA A 23 -10.36 13.91 -9.33
CA ALA A 23 -11.39 13.49 -10.29
C ALA A 23 -10.80 12.88 -11.57
N VAL A 24 -9.66 13.39 -12.06
CA VAL A 24 -8.93 12.80 -13.20
C VAL A 24 -8.35 11.44 -12.82
N MET A 25 -7.64 11.35 -11.69
CA MET A 25 -7.00 10.09 -11.25
C MET A 25 -8.02 8.98 -10.99
N THR A 26 -9.18 9.32 -10.43
CA THR A 26 -10.26 8.35 -10.18
C THR A 26 -11.06 8.01 -11.43
N GLY A 27 -10.69 8.56 -12.60
CA GLY A 27 -11.41 8.34 -13.85
C GLY A 27 -12.87 8.77 -13.75
N ARG A 28 -13.17 9.84 -12.99
CA ARG A 28 -14.49 10.49 -12.97
C ARG A 28 -14.62 11.55 -14.06
N ILE A 29 -13.49 12.12 -14.46
CA ILE A 29 -13.36 13.03 -15.58
C ILE A 29 -12.29 12.45 -16.50
N PHE A 30 -12.60 12.38 -17.79
CA PHE A 30 -11.77 11.72 -18.81
C PHE A 30 -11.54 10.22 -18.58
N ASN A 31 -12.63 9.47 -18.36
CA ASN A 31 -12.61 8.05 -18.00
C ASN A 31 -11.84 7.14 -18.98
N ASP A 32 -11.56 7.57 -20.21
CA ASP A 32 -10.79 6.82 -21.20
C ASP A 32 -9.62 7.63 -21.77
N TYR A 33 -8.97 8.45 -20.93
CA TYR A 33 -7.79 9.20 -21.34
C TYR A 33 -6.54 8.30 -21.41
N TYR A 34 -6.57 7.26 -22.22
CA TYR A 34 -5.40 6.43 -22.52
C TYR A 34 -5.40 6.04 -23.99
N GLU A 35 -4.23 5.68 -24.51
CA GLU A 35 -4.11 5.19 -25.88
C GLU A 35 -4.74 3.80 -25.98
N LYS A 36 -5.79 3.65 -26.80
CA LYS A 36 -6.43 2.36 -27.06
C LYS A 36 -5.71 1.65 -28.19
N SER A 37 -5.45 0.36 -28.00
CA SER A 37 -4.94 -0.54 -29.05
C SER A 37 -6.11 -1.31 -29.65
N GLU A 38 -6.13 -1.47 -30.97
CA GLU A 38 -7.14 -2.27 -31.67
C GLU A 38 -7.03 -3.78 -31.38
N PHE A 39 -5.87 -4.24 -30.90
CA PHE A 39 -5.61 -5.66 -30.66
C PHE A 39 -6.08 -6.16 -29.29
N PHE A 40 -6.29 -5.26 -28.32
CA PHE A 40 -6.70 -5.65 -26.96
C PHE A 40 -8.22 -5.76 -26.88
N ASN A 41 -8.71 -6.97 -26.62
CA ASN A 41 -10.13 -7.27 -26.50
C ASN A 41 -10.61 -7.14 -25.04
N SER A 42 -11.18 -5.98 -24.71
CA SER A 42 -11.73 -5.71 -23.38
C SER A 42 -12.81 -6.71 -22.93
N ASP A 43 -13.61 -7.25 -23.86
CA ASP A 43 -14.68 -8.20 -23.50
C ASP A 43 -14.09 -9.56 -23.12
N LEU A 44 -13.05 -10.00 -23.83
CA LEU A 44 -12.32 -11.23 -23.51
C LEU A 44 -11.56 -11.10 -22.17
N ALA A 45 -10.89 -9.96 -21.95
CA ALA A 45 -10.25 -9.68 -20.66
C ALA A 45 -11.26 -9.73 -19.50
N ASN A 46 -12.44 -9.13 -19.66
CA ASN A 46 -13.51 -9.20 -18.66
C ASN A 46 -14.06 -10.63 -18.48
N ALA A 47 -14.11 -11.44 -19.53
CA ALA A 47 -14.51 -12.84 -19.44
C ALA A 47 -13.50 -13.67 -18.63
N HIS A 48 -12.20 -13.45 -18.83
CA HIS A 48 -11.15 -14.04 -18.00
C HIS A 48 -11.28 -13.60 -16.54
N HIS A 49 -11.50 -12.30 -16.31
CA HIS A 49 -11.64 -11.75 -14.95
C HIS A 49 -12.85 -12.35 -14.23
N LYS A 50 -13.97 -12.48 -14.93
CA LYS A 50 -15.17 -13.14 -14.41
C LYS A 50 -14.88 -14.59 -14.04
N PHE A 51 -14.26 -15.36 -14.94
CA PHE A 51 -13.92 -16.75 -14.65
C PHE A 51 -13.02 -16.89 -13.42
N LEU A 52 -11.94 -16.09 -13.33
CA LEU A 52 -11.05 -16.13 -12.18
C LEU A 52 -11.81 -15.79 -10.90
N THR A 53 -12.71 -14.81 -10.94
CA THR A 53 -13.49 -14.36 -9.78
C THR A 53 -14.78 -15.15 -9.50
N ASP A 54 -15.03 -16.25 -10.22
CA ASP A 54 -16.20 -17.11 -9.97
C ASP A 54 -16.14 -17.79 -8.58
N ASP A 55 -14.95 -18.02 -8.03
CA ASP A 55 -14.73 -18.56 -6.67
C ASP A 55 -13.32 -18.17 -6.13
N VAL A 56 -13.01 -18.53 -4.89
CA VAL A 56 -11.73 -18.23 -4.22
C VAL A 56 -10.58 -19.08 -4.76
N ARG A 57 -9.41 -18.47 -4.97
CA ARG A 57 -8.22 -19.09 -5.58
C ARG A 57 -7.05 -19.16 -4.60
N HIS A 58 -7.28 -19.57 -3.35
CA HIS A 58 -6.15 -19.91 -2.48
C HIS A 58 -5.54 -21.24 -2.93
N VAL A 59 -4.23 -21.40 -2.71
CA VAL A 59 -3.51 -22.63 -3.11
C VAL A 59 -4.18 -23.88 -2.52
N GLY A 60 -4.42 -24.89 -3.36
CA GLY A 60 -5.12 -26.11 -2.97
C GLY A 60 -6.65 -26.06 -3.05
N SER A 61 -7.25 -24.89 -3.32
CA SER A 61 -8.69 -24.81 -3.57
C SER A 61 -9.07 -25.48 -4.91
N PRO A 62 -10.29 -26.03 -5.04
CA PRO A 62 -10.74 -26.58 -6.33
C PRO A 62 -10.71 -25.55 -7.46
N HIS A 63 -10.97 -24.28 -7.17
CA HIS A 63 -10.95 -23.22 -8.17
C HIS A 63 -9.55 -22.73 -8.51
N TYR A 64 -8.59 -22.87 -7.59
CA TYR A 64 -7.16 -22.64 -7.86
C TYR A 64 -6.68 -23.58 -8.97
N LEU A 65 -6.90 -24.89 -8.83
CA LEU A 65 -6.52 -25.89 -9.83
C LEU A 65 -7.25 -25.68 -11.17
N LYS A 66 -8.56 -25.38 -11.14
CA LYS A 66 -9.31 -25.02 -12.36
C LYS A 66 -8.74 -23.77 -13.03
N SER A 67 -8.26 -22.80 -12.25
CA SER A 67 -7.63 -21.59 -12.78
C SER A 67 -6.28 -21.88 -13.42
N VAL A 68 -5.48 -22.80 -12.87
CA VAL A 68 -4.25 -23.31 -13.52
C VAL A 68 -4.57 -23.90 -14.89
N GLU A 69 -5.52 -24.84 -14.93
CA GLU A 69 -5.94 -25.48 -16.19
C GLU A 69 -6.48 -24.46 -17.20
N TYR A 70 -7.28 -23.50 -16.73
CA TYR A 70 -7.83 -22.44 -17.56
C TYR A 70 -6.74 -21.56 -18.17
N ILE A 71 -5.83 -21.01 -17.36
CA ILE A 71 -4.71 -20.17 -17.81
C ILE A 71 -3.86 -20.97 -18.82
N LEU A 72 -3.45 -22.19 -18.47
CA LEU A 72 -2.65 -23.04 -19.36
C LEU A 72 -3.36 -23.35 -20.67
N SER A 73 -4.68 -23.57 -20.67
CA SER A 73 -5.43 -23.86 -21.89
C SER A 73 -5.35 -22.70 -22.89
N TYR A 74 -5.59 -21.46 -22.44
CA TYR A 74 -5.49 -20.26 -23.28
C TYR A 74 -4.06 -20.01 -23.75
N LEU A 75 -3.06 -20.11 -22.86
CA LEU A 75 -1.66 -19.93 -23.25
C LEU A 75 -1.21 -20.96 -24.28
N ASN A 76 -1.63 -22.22 -24.14
CA ASN A 76 -1.35 -23.27 -25.12
C ASN A 76 -2.06 -23.01 -26.46
N GLU A 77 -3.29 -22.50 -26.46
CA GLU A 77 -3.97 -22.08 -27.69
C GLU A 77 -3.23 -20.91 -28.36
N TYR A 78 -2.85 -19.90 -27.60
CA TYR A 78 -2.09 -18.75 -28.09
C TYR A 78 -0.74 -19.17 -28.67
N SER A 79 -0.05 -20.13 -28.06
CA SER A 79 1.25 -20.65 -28.54
C SER A 79 1.16 -21.35 -29.90
N LYS A 80 -0.03 -21.81 -30.32
CA LYS A 80 -0.27 -22.46 -31.63
C LYS A 80 -0.48 -21.46 -32.75
N ILE A 81 -0.69 -20.18 -32.44
CA ILE A 81 -0.88 -19.14 -33.45
C ILE A 81 0.42 -18.97 -34.25
N ASN A 82 0.34 -19.10 -35.57
CA ASN A 82 1.52 -18.90 -36.41
C ASN A 82 1.92 -17.42 -36.43
N ASN A 83 3.04 -17.09 -35.79
CA ASN A 83 3.57 -15.73 -35.75
C ASN A 83 4.98 -15.67 -36.42
N PRO A 84 5.17 -14.91 -37.51
CA PRO A 84 6.45 -14.80 -38.20
C PRO A 84 7.53 -14.01 -37.43
N PHE A 85 7.17 -13.26 -36.39
CA PHE A 85 8.08 -12.38 -35.64
C PHE A 85 8.41 -12.88 -34.23
N ILE A 86 7.61 -13.78 -33.65
CA ILE A 86 7.71 -14.18 -32.24
C ILE A 86 7.80 -15.71 -32.14
N THR A 87 8.69 -16.20 -31.29
CA THR A 87 8.72 -17.58 -30.81
C THR A 87 8.08 -17.65 -29.43
N MET A 88 7.21 -18.63 -29.22
CA MET A 88 6.39 -18.73 -28.02
C MET A 88 6.71 -20.03 -27.27
N ASN A 89 6.76 -19.95 -25.94
CA ASN A 89 6.93 -21.12 -25.07
C ASN A 89 6.05 -20.99 -23.84
N VAL A 90 5.38 -22.08 -23.46
CA VAL A 90 4.54 -22.18 -22.27
C VAL A 90 5.15 -23.20 -21.32
N SER A 91 5.20 -22.89 -20.03
CA SER A 91 5.59 -23.85 -19.00
C SER A 91 4.86 -23.60 -17.69
N ASP A 92 4.69 -24.64 -16.90
CA ASP A 92 4.19 -24.58 -15.53
C ASP A 92 5.27 -25.14 -14.60
N ILE A 93 5.60 -24.39 -13.55
CA ILE A 93 6.52 -24.83 -12.51
C ILE A 93 5.69 -25.00 -11.23
N CYS A 94 5.50 -26.26 -10.84
CA CYS A 94 4.87 -26.64 -9.59
C CYS A 94 5.93 -27.07 -8.58
N ALA A 95 5.96 -26.45 -7.40
CA ALA A 95 6.91 -26.81 -6.35
C ALA A 95 6.36 -26.57 -4.94
N ASP A 96 6.94 -27.27 -3.97
CA ASP A 96 6.76 -26.98 -2.55
C ASP A 96 7.80 -25.93 -2.14
N VAL A 97 7.33 -24.79 -1.62
CA VAL A 97 8.16 -23.62 -1.36
C VAL A 97 8.10 -23.26 0.11
N SER A 98 9.25 -23.22 0.76
CA SER A 98 9.40 -22.65 2.10
C SER A 98 9.93 -21.22 2.01
N VAL A 99 9.33 -20.29 2.74
CA VAL A 99 9.85 -18.92 2.86
C VAL A 99 10.25 -18.60 4.30
N ASP A 100 11.43 -18.00 4.43
CA ASP A 100 11.91 -17.47 5.70
C ASP A 100 11.17 -16.15 6.02
N PRO A 101 10.65 -15.99 7.25
CA PRO A 101 9.71 -14.92 7.55
C PRO A 101 10.34 -13.54 7.81
N PHE A 102 9.58 -12.47 7.51
CA PHE A 102 9.72 -11.13 8.10
C PHE A 102 9.43 -11.12 9.63
N VAL A 103 8.63 -12.07 10.13
CA VAL A 103 8.26 -12.26 11.55
C VAL A 103 8.15 -13.77 11.85
N VAL A 104 9.19 -14.40 12.43
CA VAL A 104 9.35 -15.74 13.08
C VAL A 104 8.37 -16.93 12.83
N ASN A 105 7.53 -16.88 11.80
CA ASN A 105 6.61 -17.92 11.37
C ASN A 105 7.16 -18.56 10.10
N HIS A 106 7.75 -19.73 10.20
CA HIS A 106 8.22 -20.47 9.02
C HIS A 106 7.01 -21.00 8.30
N GLN A 107 6.91 -20.71 7.01
CA GLN A 107 5.77 -21.08 6.18
C GLN A 107 6.26 -21.95 5.03
N LEU A 108 5.61 -23.11 4.90
CA LEU A 108 5.73 -24.01 3.78
C LEU A 108 4.39 -24.00 3.06
N GLN A 109 4.41 -23.55 1.81
CA GLN A 109 3.29 -23.69 0.91
C GLN A 109 3.61 -24.82 -0.08
N ARG A 110 2.72 -25.80 -0.17
CA ARG A 110 2.85 -26.90 -1.13
C ARG A 110 2.03 -26.64 -2.39
N GLU A 111 2.46 -27.24 -3.49
CA GLU A 111 1.82 -27.13 -4.82
C GLU A 111 1.69 -25.68 -5.30
N VAL A 112 2.75 -24.88 -5.16
CA VAL A 112 2.80 -23.52 -5.71
C VAL A 112 3.03 -23.60 -7.21
N HIS A 113 2.10 -23.08 -8.00
CA HIS A 113 2.21 -23.00 -9.46
C HIS A 113 2.63 -21.60 -9.92
N ASN A 114 3.75 -21.53 -10.63
CA ASN A 114 4.11 -20.40 -11.47
C ASN A 114 3.91 -20.78 -12.94
N ILE A 115 2.98 -20.09 -13.62
CA ILE A 115 2.69 -20.36 -15.03
C ILE A 115 3.38 -19.31 -15.89
N HIS A 116 4.15 -19.75 -16.87
CA HIS A 116 5.00 -18.93 -17.71
C HIS A 116 4.52 -18.91 -19.15
N MET A 117 4.55 -17.72 -19.76
CA MET A 117 4.48 -17.54 -21.21
C MET A 117 5.66 -16.68 -21.67
N THR A 118 6.57 -17.28 -22.41
CA THR A 118 7.71 -16.58 -23.02
C THR A 118 7.37 -16.16 -24.45
N LEU A 119 7.49 -14.87 -24.76
CA LEU A 119 7.47 -14.33 -26.12
C LEU A 119 8.88 -13.84 -26.46
N SER A 120 9.56 -14.50 -27.39
CA SER A 120 10.91 -14.13 -27.84
C SER A 120 10.88 -13.56 -29.26
N PRO A 121 11.50 -12.40 -29.53
CA PRO A 121 11.60 -11.89 -30.90
C PRO A 121 12.47 -12.82 -31.76
N LYS A 122 11.95 -13.24 -32.92
CA LYS A 122 12.72 -14.00 -33.91
C LYS A 122 13.84 -13.13 -34.47
N ASN A 123 15.03 -13.73 -34.64
CA ASN A 123 16.24 -13.07 -35.11
C ASN A 123 16.85 -12.02 -34.15
N ASN A 124 16.58 -12.11 -32.84
CA ASN A 124 17.23 -11.27 -31.84
C ASN A 124 17.52 -12.06 -30.54
N ASP A 125 18.51 -12.97 -30.61
CA ASP A 125 18.90 -13.82 -29.48
C ASP A 125 19.49 -13.04 -28.30
N ASN A 126 19.92 -11.78 -28.54
CA ASN A 126 20.48 -10.89 -27.52
C ASN A 126 19.42 -9.95 -26.90
N ALA A 127 18.14 -10.15 -27.21
CA ALA A 127 17.06 -9.35 -26.64
C ALA A 127 17.09 -9.42 -25.11
N LYS A 128 16.98 -8.26 -24.46
CA LYS A 128 16.85 -8.19 -23.00
C LYS A 128 15.52 -8.79 -22.58
N THR A 129 15.48 -9.40 -21.39
CA THR A 129 14.27 -9.98 -20.81
C THR A 129 13.53 -8.93 -19.96
N VAL A 130 12.22 -8.79 -20.20
CA VAL A 130 11.28 -8.08 -19.34
C VAL A 130 10.36 -9.13 -18.74
N PHE A 131 10.38 -9.29 -17.42
CA PHE A 131 9.42 -10.07 -16.66
C PHE A 131 8.17 -9.22 -16.43
N ILE A 132 7.00 -9.75 -16.73
CA ILE A 132 5.72 -9.13 -16.43
C ILE A 132 5.00 -10.10 -15.52
N ASP A 133 4.80 -9.70 -14.27
CA ASP A 133 4.22 -10.56 -13.26
C ASP A 133 2.92 -10.00 -12.72
N ALA A 134 2.03 -10.93 -12.38
CA ALA A 134 0.82 -10.69 -11.62
C ALA A 134 0.56 -11.95 -10.81
N HIS A 135 0.37 -11.83 -9.50
CA HIS A 135 -0.13 -12.97 -8.74
C HIS A 135 -1.59 -13.25 -9.12
N TRP A 136 -1.97 -14.51 -9.07
CA TRP A 136 -3.30 -14.96 -9.49
C TRP A 136 -4.07 -15.67 -8.40
N ASP A 137 -3.39 -16.08 -7.33
CA ASP A 137 -4.04 -16.59 -6.13
C ASP A 137 -4.86 -15.49 -5.43
N SER A 138 -5.74 -15.91 -4.54
CA SER A 138 -6.47 -15.02 -3.65
C SER A 138 -6.40 -15.53 -2.23
N HIS A 139 -6.60 -14.64 -1.26
CA HIS A 139 -6.93 -15.07 0.09
C HIS A 139 -8.22 -15.94 0.14
N PRO A 140 -8.35 -16.88 1.10
CA PRO A 140 -9.57 -17.69 1.26
C PRO A 140 -10.81 -16.89 1.70
N ILE A 141 -10.64 -15.62 2.10
CA ILE A 141 -11.72 -14.76 2.58
C ILE A 141 -12.57 -14.21 1.43
N GLY A 142 -12.02 -14.07 0.23
CA GLY A 142 -12.69 -13.43 -0.90
C GLY A 142 -12.05 -13.79 -2.24
N VAL A 143 -12.74 -13.45 -3.32
CA VAL A 143 -12.32 -13.82 -4.68
C VAL A 143 -11.15 -12.98 -5.20
N GLY A 144 -10.75 -11.91 -4.51
CA GLY A 144 -9.59 -11.12 -4.89
C GLY A 144 -9.73 -10.51 -6.29
N ALA A 145 -10.81 -9.77 -6.52
CA ALA A 145 -11.13 -9.25 -7.84
C ALA A 145 -10.12 -8.23 -8.33
N TYR A 146 -9.75 -7.25 -7.52
CA TYR A 146 -8.64 -6.36 -7.83
C TYR A 146 -7.30 -6.90 -7.34
N ASP A 147 -7.35 -7.82 -6.37
CA ASP A 147 -6.21 -8.39 -5.66
C ASP A 147 -6.13 -9.93 -5.82
N ASN A 148 -5.63 -10.46 -6.93
CA ASN A 148 -5.14 -9.74 -8.10
C ASN A 148 -5.64 -10.36 -9.42
N ALA A 149 -6.88 -10.87 -9.39
CA ALA A 149 -7.52 -11.49 -10.56
C ALA A 149 -7.56 -10.56 -11.78
N ILE A 150 -7.75 -9.25 -11.57
CA ILE A 150 -7.85 -8.26 -12.65
C ILE A 150 -6.55 -8.16 -13.44
N SER A 151 -5.39 -8.19 -12.77
CA SER A 151 -4.10 -8.09 -13.45
C SER A 151 -3.75 -9.39 -14.14
N ALA A 152 -4.00 -10.55 -13.52
CA ALA A 152 -3.85 -11.86 -14.16
C ALA A 152 -4.73 -11.98 -15.42
N ALA A 153 -6.03 -11.65 -15.31
CA ALA A 153 -6.95 -11.68 -16.45
C ALA A 153 -6.54 -10.71 -17.56
N GLY A 154 -6.14 -9.49 -17.19
CA GLY A 154 -5.70 -8.49 -18.16
C GLY A 154 -4.39 -8.90 -18.83
N MET A 155 -3.49 -9.57 -18.11
CA MET A 155 -2.23 -10.10 -18.63
C MET A 155 -2.45 -11.20 -19.67
N LEU A 156 -3.43 -12.09 -19.48
CA LEU A 156 -3.82 -13.06 -20.51
C LEU A 156 -4.20 -12.39 -21.84
N GLU A 157 -4.99 -11.32 -21.79
CA GLU A 157 -5.39 -10.59 -22.99
C GLU A 157 -4.26 -9.73 -23.55
N VAL A 158 -3.35 -9.19 -22.72
CA VAL A 158 -2.13 -8.51 -23.21
C VAL A 158 -1.27 -9.49 -24.02
N ILE A 159 -1.08 -10.72 -23.54
CA ILE A 159 -0.34 -11.77 -24.27
C ILE A 159 -0.99 -12.01 -25.63
N HIS A 160 -2.30 -12.23 -25.64
CA HIS A 160 -3.08 -12.46 -26.86
C HIS A 160 -2.95 -11.29 -27.85
N ALA A 161 -3.12 -10.05 -27.38
CA ALA A 161 -3.00 -8.85 -28.19
C ALA A 161 -1.60 -8.67 -28.80
N ILE A 162 -0.53 -9.00 -28.07
CA ILE A 162 0.85 -8.96 -28.60
C ILE A 162 1.02 -9.96 -29.75
N ILE A 163 0.48 -11.16 -29.60
CA ILE A 163 0.56 -12.21 -30.61
C ILE A 163 -0.23 -11.81 -31.87
N LEU A 164 -1.43 -11.25 -31.70
CA LEU A 164 -2.28 -10.78 -32.80
C LEU A 164 -1.73 -9.55 -33.53
N ALA A 165 -1.00 -8.68 -32.83
CA ALA A 165 -0.39 -7.50 -33.44
C ALA A 165 0.60 -7.84 -34.57
N ASN A 166 1.04 -9.10 -34.65
CA ASN A 166 1.83 -9.66 -35.76
C ASN A 166 2.99 -8.74 -36.18
N LYS A 167 3.74 -8.28 -35.17
CA LYS A 167 4.91 -7.40 -35.32
C LYS A 167 6.03 -7.84 -34.38
N THR A 168 7.25 -7.38 -34.64
CA THR A 168 8.38 -7.62 -33.74
C THR A 168 8.13 -6.97 -32.37
N ILE A 169 8.57 -7.65 -31.31
CA ILE A 169 8.61 -7.13 -29.95
C ILE A 169 10.02 -6.58 -29.65
N PRO A 170 10.16 -5.53 -28.83
CA PRO A 170 11.45 -4.88 -28.56
C PRO A 170 12.34 -5.65 -27.58
N ALA A 171 11.77 -6.61 -26.86
CA ALA A 171 12.43 -7.39 -25.81
C ALA A 171 11.87 -8.81 -25.80
N LYS A 172 12.60 -9.73 -25.16
CA LYS A 172 12.03 -11.01 -24.74
C LYS A 172 11.07 -10.72 -23.58
N LEU A 173 9.80 -11.07 -23.73
CA LEU A 173 8.78 -10.85 -22.71
C LEU A 173 8.51 -12.18 -22.00
N GLU A 174 8.69 -12.20 -20.68
CA GLU A 174 8.42 -13.35 -19.82
C GLU A 174 7.23 -13.00 -18.94
N PHE A 175 6.04 -13.49 -19.31
CA PHE A 175 4.85 -13.32 -18.49
C PHE A 175 4.81 -14.43 -17.43
N VAL A 176 4.63 -14.06 -16.17
CA VAL A 176 4.59 -15.00 -15.06
C VAL A 176 3.34 -14.78 -14.21
N PHE A 177 2.45 -15.76 -14.21
CA PHE A 177 1.33 -15.83 -13.28
C PHE A 177 1.87 -16.43 -11.98
N ILE A 178 2.08 -15.58 -10.98
CA ILE A 178 2.73 -15.96 -9.72
C ILE A 178 1.71 -16.62 -8.77
N GLY A 179 2.04 -17.81 -8.30
CA GLY A 179 1.25 -18.50 -7.29
C GLY A 179 1.65 -18.12 -5.87
N SER A 180 0.68 -18.10 -4.96
CA SER A 180 0.92 -18.03 -3.52
C SER A 180 1.61 -16.74 -3.04
N GLU A 181 1.28 -15.59 -3.62
CA GLU A 181 1.70 -14.28 -3.13
C GLU A 181 1.11 -14.04 -1.73
N GLU A 182 -0.20 -14.29 -1.60
CA GLU A 182 -1.06 -13.91 -0.47
C GLU A 182 -0.68 -14.61 0.84
N PHE A 183 0.12 -15.67 0.72
CA PHE A 183 0.57 -16.51 1.82
C PHE A 183 2.03 -16.29 2.20
N GLY A 184 2.76 -15.42 1.50
CA GLY A 184 4.15 -15.11 1.84
C GLY A 184 5.12 -14.93 0.67
N LEU A 185 4.64 -14.50 -0.51
CA LEU A 185 5.46 -14.27 -1.70
C LEU A 185 6.18 -15.55 -2.19
N HIS A 186 5.53 -16.71 -2.06
CA HIS A 186 6.18 -18.00 -2.31
C HIS A 186 6.54 -18.17 -3.80
N GLY A 187 5.64 -17.84 -4.72
CA GLY A 187 5.90 -17.97 -6.14
C GLY A 187 7.02 -17.05 -6.64
N SER A 188 7.07 -15.79 -6.21
CA SER A 188 8.21 -14.92 -6.55
C SER A 188 9.51 -15.34 -5.86
N ALA A 189 9.46 -15.90 -4.65
CA ALA A 189 10.63 -16.48 -4.00
C ALA A 189 11.19 -17.67 -4.78
N LEU A 190 10.33 -18.54 -5.31
CA LEU A 190 10.70 -19.64 -6.20
C LEU A 190 11.34 -19.12 -7.49
N LEU A 191 10.72 -18.12 -8.12
CA LEU A 191 11.20 -17.53 -9.39
C LEU A 191 12.57 -16.86 -9.23
N THR A 192 12.81 -16.21 -8.09
CA THR A 192 14.02 -15.44 -7.81
C THR A 192 15.06 -16.21 -7.00
N GLU A 193 14.88 -17.52 -6.82
CA GLU A 193 15.78 -18.35 -6.03
C GLU A 193 17.23 -18.21 -6.52
N GLU A 194 18.14 -17.95 -5.58
CA GLU A 194 19.57 -17.72 -5.83
C GLU A 194 19.87 -16.59 -6.85
N CYS A 195 18.89 -15.74 -7.15
CA CYS A 195 18.98 -14.67 -8.15
C CYS A 195 19.51 -15.13 -9.51
N LYS A 196 19.06 -16.32 -9.95
CA LYS A 196 19.41 -16.89 -11.26
C LYS A 196 18.83 -16.11 -12.45
N ILE A 197 17.77 -15.33 -12.22
CA ILE A 197 17.16 -14.46 -13.22
C ILE A 197 17.76 -13.05 -13.19
N SER A 198 17.76 -12.38 -14.33
CA SER A 198 18.18 -10.98 -14.46
C SER A 198 17.46 -10.30 -15.61
N GLY A 199 17.40 -8.97 -15.56
CA GLY A 199 16.73 -8.16 -16.57
C GLY A 199 15.81 -7.12 -15.93
N TYR A 200 14.69 -6.88 -16.59
CA TYR A 200 13.70 -5.90 -16.18
C TYR A 200 12.46 -6.57 -15.60
N TYR A 201 11.72 -5.90 -14.72
CA TYR A 201 10.42 -6.39 -14.26
C TYR A 201 9.35 -5.29 -14.24
N LEU A 202 8.10 -5.69 -14.47
CA LEU A 202 6.90 -4.90 -14.26
C LEU A 202 5.89 -5.76 -13.47
N ASN A 203 5.81 -5.53 -12.17
CA ASN A 203 4.78 -6.18 -11.32
C ASN A 203 3.45 -5.43 -11.46
N LEU A 204 2.36 -6.17 -11.65
CA LEU A 204 0.99 -5.64 -11.78
C LEU A 204 0.22 -6.01 -10.52
N GLU A 205 -0.32 -5.03 -9.80
CA GLU A 205 -0.84 -5.25 -8.43
C GLU A 205 -2.19 -4.59 -8.10
N GLY A 206 -2.80 -5.01 -6.99
CA GLY A 206 -4.13 -4.61 -6.53
C GLY A 206 -4.22 -4.04 -5.12
N MET A 207 -3.69 -2.85 -4.82
CA MET A 207 -3.74 -2.26 -3.46
C MET A 207 -5.09 -1.60 -3.08
N GLY A 208 -6.16 -1.84 -3.84
CA GLY A 208 -7.49 -1.30 -3.58
C GLY A 208 -8.40 -1.32 -4.79
N GLY A 209 -9.71 -1.47 -4.54
CA GLY A 209 -10.69 -1.62 -5.61
C GLY A 209 -10.81 -0.37 -6.49
N SER A 210 -10.73 -0.55 -7.81
CA SER A 210 -10.90 0.48 -8.84
C SER A 210 -9.73 1.49 -9.00
N ARG A 211 -9.90 2.42 -9.94
CA ARG A 211 -8.91 3.47 -10.29
C ARG A 211 -8.59 4.44 -9.15
N PRO A 212 -7.39 5.05 -9.14
CA PRO A 212 -6.37 5.06 -10.20
C PRO A 212 -5.59 3.75 -10.36
N TYR A 213 -5.00 3.55 -11.55
CA TYR A 213 -3.99 2.54 -11.86
C TYR A 213 -2.74 3.23 -12.41
N GLY A 214 -1.55 2.86 -11.96
CA GLY A 214 -0.30 3.45 -12.42
C GLY A 214 0.92 2.99 -11.63
N ILE A 215 2.11 3.44 -12.01
CA ILE A 215 3.34 3.13 -11.26
C ILE A 215 3.33 3.83 -9.91
N LEU A 216 3.36 3.05 -8.83
CA LEU A 216 3.40 3.53 -7.45
C LEU A 216 4.74 3.25 -6.78
N ASN A 217 5.39 2.15 -7.18
CA ASN A 217 6.63 1.67 -6.58
C ASN A 217 7.65 1.33 -7.67
N LYS A 218 8.94 1.38 -7.33
CA LYS A 218 10.06 1.10 -8.24
C LYS A 218 11.31 0.62 -7.53
N ALA A 219 12.11 -0.14 -8.27
CA ALA A 219 13.48 -0.45 -7.92
C ALA A 219 14.39 0.80 -8.04
N PRO A 220 15.55 0.81 -7.36
CA PRO A 220 16.57 1.84 -7.57
C PRO A 220 17.03 1.92 -9.03
N LYS A 221 17.06 0.81 -9.77
CA LYS A 221 17.25 0.79 -11.22
C LYS A 221 15.88 0.67 -11.88
N SER A 222 15.43 1.66 -12.62
CA SER A 222 14.04 1.67 -13.08
C SER A 222 13.79 2.44 -14.38
N SER A 223 14.81 3.10 -14.93
CA SER A 223 14.65 4.04 -16.02
C SER A 223 13.95 3.47 -17.23
N SER A 224 14.30 2.26 -17.68
CA SER A 224 13.72 1.65 -18.88
C SER A 224 12.22 1.46 -18.76
N ILE A 225 11.75 0.85 -17.66
CA ILE A 225 10.33 0.57 -17.43
C ILE A 225 9.57 1.87 -17.17
N VAL A 226 10.12 2.77 -16.35
CA VAL A 226 9.48 4.06 -16.03
C VAL A 226 9.32 4.93 -17.27
N ARG A 227 10.34 5.02 -18.15
CA ARG A 227 10.25 5.75 -19.42
C ARG A 227 9.24 5.12 -20.36
N SER A 228 9.22 3.79 -20.44
CA SER A 228 8.26 3.09 -21.29
C SER A 228 6.83 3.37 -20.85
N PHE A 229 6.55 3.26 -19.55
CA PHE A 229 5.24 3.56 -18.99
C PHE A 229 4.86 5.04 -19.18
N ALA A 230 5.80 5.97 -18.96
CA ALA A 230 5.58 7.40 -19.17
C ALA A 230 5.29 7.78 -20.63
N SER A 231 5.73 6.96 -21.61
CA SER A 231 5.45 7.19 -23.03
C SER A 231 3.99 6.89 -23.41
N VAL A 232 3.27 6.13 -22.58
CA VAL A 232 1.89 5.72 -22.86
C VAL A 232 0.93 6.81 -22.40
N LYS A 233 0.23 7.44 -23.34
CA LYS A 233 -0.79 8.46 -23.02
C LYS A 233 -1.73 7.95 -21.93
N GLY A 234 -1.97 8.76 -20.90
CA GLY A 234 -2.87 8.41 -19.80
C GLY A 234 -2.25 7.68 -18.63
N ALA A 235 -1.03 7.15 -18.78
CA ALA A 235 -0.34 6.46 -17.72
C ALA A 235 -0.06 7.40 -16.54
N LEU A 236 -0.48 6.98 -15.33
CA LEU A 236 -0.17 7.64 -14.08
C LEU A 236 1.19 7.15 -13.55
N LEU A 237 2.07 8.08 -13.20
CA LEU A 237 3.33 7.80 -12.53
C LEU A 237 3.39 8.60 -11.23
N SER A 238 3.64 7.88 -10.14
CA SER A 238 3.58 8.41 -8.78
C SER A 238 4.61 7.71 -7.90
N THR A 239 5.87 7.73 -8.32
CA THR A 239 6.93 6.89 -7.73
C THR A 239 7.27 7.27 -6.28
N TYR A 240 6.88 8.46 -5.82
CA TYR A 240 6.97 8.87 -4.42
C TYR A 240 6.11 8.04 -3.46
N VAL A 241 5.11 7.31 -3.95
CA VAL A 241 4.32 6.39 -3.10
C VAL A 241 5.23 5.31 -2.52
N ASN A 242 6.29 4.92 -3.23
CA ASN A 242 7.38 4.07 -2.73
C ASN A 242 7.93 4.56 -1.38
N ASP A 243 8.11 5.87 -1.22
CA ASP A 243 8.64 6.46 0.01
C ASP A 243 7.71 6.20 1.20
N VAL A 244 6.40 6.12 0.98
CA VAL A 244 5.38 5.89 2.02
C VAL A 244 5.18 4.39 2.27
N VAL A 245 5.05 3.60 1.20
CA VAL A 245 4.78 2.16 1.28
C VAL A 245 5.91 1.42 2.01
N LYS A 246 7.16 1.83 1.80
CA LYS A 246 8.32 1.30 2.54
C LYS A 246 8.17 1.41 4.06
N PHE A 247 7.56 2.49 4.56
CA PHE A 247 7.28 2.64 6.00
C PHE A 247 6.12 1.78 6.49
N LEU A 248 5.18 1.43 5.61
CA LEU A 248 4.01 0.61 5.95
C LEU A 248 4.28 -0.90 5.87
N THR A 249 5.49 -1.31 5.45
CA THR A 249 5.95 -2.70 5.34
C THR A 249 5.14 -3.62 4.41
N LEU A 250 4.21 -3.08 3.62
CA LEU A 250 3.43 -3.83 2.63
C LEU A 250 4.38 -4.52 1.64
N GLY A 251 4.20 -5.83 1.48
CA GLY A 251 4.95 -6.66 0.54
C GLY A 251 4.21 -6.87 -0.77
N SER A 252 4.97 -7.17 -1.81
CA SER A 252 4.49 -7.69 -3.09
C SER A 252 5.65 -8.43 -3.74
N ASP A 253 5.38 -9.13 -4.84
CA ASP A 253 6.37 -9.89 -5.59
C ASP A 253 7.57 -9.04 -6.04
N SER A 254 7.33 -7.73 -6.32
CA SER A 254 8.36 -6.74 -6.67
C SER A 254 9.54 -6.72 -5.69
N ARG A 255 9.32 -7.06 -4.42
CA ARG A 255 10.33 -7.10 -3.37
C ARG A 255 11.41 -8.16 -3.66
N ASN A 256 11.02 -9.33 -4.16
CA ASN A 256 11.95 -10.42 -4.44
C ASN A 256 12.79 -10.13 -5.69
N PHE A 257 12.22 -9.51 -6.71
CA PHE A 257 12.99 -8.99 -7.87
C PHE A 257 14.02 -7.93 -7.46
N GLN A 258 13.64 -7.01 -6.58
CA GLN A 258 14.56 -5.98 -6.05
C GLN A 258 15.74 -6.57 -5.27
N LYS A 259 15.52 -7.63 -4.48
CA LYS A 259 16.61 -8.35 -3.80
C LYS A 259 17.63 -8.92 -4.78
N CYS A 260 17.19 -9.28 -5.98
CA CYS A 260 18.06 -9.73 -7.07
C CYS A 260 18.61 -8.61 -7.95
N ASN A 261 18.54 -7.35 -7.50
CA ASN A 261 19.09 -6.18 -8.19
C ASN A 261 18.56 -6.00 -9.63
N MET A 262 17.35 -6.51 -9.90
CA MET A 262 16.67 -6.33 -11.16
C MET A 262 16.14 -4.91 -11.31
N SER A 263 15.96 -4.47 -12.55
CA SER A 263 15.53 -3.11 -12.84
C SER A 263 14.03 -3.08 -13.13
N GLY A 264 13.25 -2.21 -12.51
CA GLY A 264 11.81 -2.31 -12.73
C GLY A 264 10.93 -1.42 -11.87
N ALA A 265 9.63 -1.66 -12.03
CA ALA A 265 8.59 -0.93 -11.35
C ALA A 265 7.40 -1.82 -11.03
N GLU A 266 6.50 -1.29 -10.21
CA GLU A 266 5.23 -1.91 -9.88
C GLU A 266 4.11 -0.92 -10.17
N ALA A 267 3.13 -1.38 -10.94
CA ALA A 267 1.93 -0.66 -11.28
C ALA A 267 0.74 -1.27 -10.55
N ALA A 268 -0.01 -0.46 -9.80
CA ALA A 268 -1.07 -0.97 -8.95
C ALA A 268 -2.36 -0.17 -9.01
N PHE A 269 -3.48 -0.84 -8.77
CA PHE A 269 -4.74 -0.17 -8.45
C PHE A 269 -4.69 0.39 -7.01
N LEU A 270 -5.12 1.64 -6.81
CA LEU A 270 -5.09 2.33 -5.51
C LEU A 270 -6.49 2.84 -5.09
N GLY A 271 -7.56 2.44 -5.79
CA GLY A 271 -8.86 3.11 -5.72
C GLY A 271 -9.47 3.24 -4.31
N ASN A 272 -10.15 2.20 -3.83
CA ASN A 272 -10.71 2.12 -2.48
C ASN A 272 -9.98 1.03 -1.68
N PRO A 273 -9.01 1.38 -0.84
CA PRO A 273 -8.30 0.38 -0.02
C PRO A 273 -9.16 -0.20 1.11
N SER A 274 -10.36 0.34 1.34
CA SER A 274 -11.29 -0.23 2.32
C SER A 274 -11.80 -1.62 1.90
N THR A 275 -11.78 -1.98 0.62
CA THR A 275 -12.19 -3.33 0.16
C THR A 275 -11.03 -4.32 0.08
N TYR A 276 -9.79 -3.84 0.02
CA TYR A 276 -8.56 -4.64 -0.04
C TYR A 276 -8.52 -5.70 1.07
N HIS A 277 -8.17 -6.94 0.71
CA HIS A 277 -8.11 -8.12 1.58
C HIS A 277 -9.44 -8.45 2.30
N THR A 278 -10.59 -8.10 1.71
CA THR A 278 -11.91 -8.44 2.28
C THR A 278 -12.77 -9.15 1.25
N GLU A 279 -13.86 -9.80 1.69
CA GLU A 279 -14.87 -10.36 0.79
C GLU A 279 -15.57 -9.31 -0.10
N MET A 280 -15.35 -8.01 0.18
CA MET A 280 -15.86 -6.90 -0.63
C MET A 280 -14.95 -6.51 -1.79
N ASP A 281 -13.78 -7.17 -1.96
CA ASP A 281 -12.98 -7.02 -3.17
C ASP A 281 -13.60 -7.82 -4.32
N LEU A 282 -14.64 -7.21 -4.92
CA LEU A 282 -15.48 -7.79 -5.96
C LEU A 282 -15.30 -7.04 -7.29
N PRO A 283 -15.58 -7.69 -8.45
CA PRO A 283 -15.56 -7.00 -9.74
C PRO A 283 -16.51 -5.79 -9.71
N ALA A 284 -16.02 -4.62 -10.13
CA ALA A 284 -16.77 -3.37 -10.05
C ALA A 284 -16.99 -2.73 -11.43
N ASP A 285 -15.93 -2.26 -12.09
CA ASP A 285 -16.04 -1.56 -13.38
C ASP A 285 -15.25 -2.30 -14.48
N PRO A 286 -15.91 -2.83 -15.52
CA PRO A 286 -15.24 -3.55 -16.61
C PRO A 286 -14.30 -2.67 -17.44
N ARG A 287 -14.34 -1.34 -17.28
CA ARG A 287 -13.40 -0.41 -17.92
C ARG A 287 -12.05 -0.36 -17.22
N ASP A 288 -11.93 -0.88 -15.99
CA ASP A 288 -10.68 -0.85 -15.24
C ASP A 288 -9.66 -1.81 -15.83
N ILE A 289 -10.07 -3.03 -16.14
CA ILE A 289 -9.21 -4.01 -16.83
C ILE A 289 -8.83 -3.54 -18.24
N SER A 290 -9.76 -2.85 -18.93
CA SER A 290 -9.47 -2.26 -20.24
C SER A 290 -8.39 -1.17 -20.14
N ALA A 291 -8.51 -0.24 -19.19
CA ALA A 291 -7.51 0.80 -18.98
C ALA A 291 -6.14 0.21 -18.63
N MET A 292 -6.09 -0.73 -17.68
CA MET A 292 -4.87 -1.43 -17.31
C MET A 292 -4.25 -2.15 -18.51
N GLY A 293 -5.06 -2.92 -19.26
CA GLY A 293 -4.60 -3.74 -20.38
C GLY A 293 -4.01 -2.91 -21.52
N HIS A 294 -4.68 -1.82 -21.91
CA HIS A 294 -4.15 -0.90 -22.91
C HIS A 294 -2.87 -0.21 -22.45
N ILE A 295 -2.80 0.22 -21.17
CA ILE A 295 -1.60 0.87 -20.63
C ILE A 295 -0.41 -0.10 -20.63
N VAL A 296 -0.59 -1.32 -20.13
CA VAL A 296 0.45 -2.35 -20.08
C VAL A 296 0.87 -2.76 -21.48
N LEU A 297 -0.07 -3.04 -22.39
CA LEU A 297 0.23 -3.42 -23.77
C LEU A 297 1.10 -2.38 -24.50
N ASN A 298 0.71 -1.10 -24.42
CA ASN A 298 1.46 -0.03 -25.06
C ASN A 298 2.81 0.21 -24.37
N CYS A 299 2.89 0.03 -23.04
CA CYS A 299 4.16 0.08 -22.31
C CYS A 299 5.12 -1.01 -22.83
N LEU A 300 4.65 -2.23 -23.09
CA LEU A 300 5.49 -3.30 -23.59
C LEU A 300 5.93 -3.07 -25.04
N PHE A 301 5.06 -2.52 -25.90
CA PHE A 301 5.45 -2.14 -27.26
C PHE A 301 6.43 -0.97 -27.32
N ASN A 302 6.36 -0.05 -26.37
CA ASN A 302 7.24 1.12 -26.31
C ASN A 302 8.55 0.86 -25.55
N PHE A 303 8.75 -0.35 -25.02
CA PHE A 303 9.90 -0.68 -24.19
C PHE A 303 11.21 -0.50 -24.95
N LYS A 304 12.13 0.24 -24.33
CA LYS A 304 13.48 0.47 -24.82
C LYS A 304 14.43 0.44 -23.62
N PRO A 305 15.44 -0.45 -23.60
CA PRO A 305 16.40 -0.48 -22.52
C PRO A 305 17.32 0.75 -22.60
N ASP A 306 17.50 1.45 -21.48
CA ASP A 306 18.58 2.44 -21.33
C ASP A 306 19.93 1.69 -21.25
N GLU A 307 20.99 2.29 -21.81
CA GLU A 307 22.35 1.72 -21.75
C GLU A 307 22.83 1.56 -20.30
N GLU A 308 22.49 2.53 -19.46
CA GLU A 308 22.75 2.54 -18.02
C GLU A 308 21.44 2.83 -17.29
N GLU A 309 21.03 1.88 -16.44
CA GLU A 309 19.80 2.04 -15.66
C GLU A 309 19.97 3.07 -14.56
N LYS A 310 19.07 4.05 -14.54
CA LYS A 310 19.02 5.15 -13.60
C LYS A 310 17.89 4.98 -12.60
N ASN A 311 18.03 5.68 -11.49
CA ASN A 311 16.99 5.83 -10.49
C ASN A 311 16.11 7.03 -10.85
N LEU A 312 15.03 6.80 -11.61
CA LEU A 312 14.17 7.88 -12.08
C LEU A 312 13.01 8.15 -11.12
N ILE A 313 12.94 9.39 -10.63
CA ILE A 313 11.73 9.96 -10.04
C ILE A 313 10.74 10.23 -11.19
N ALA A 314 9.50 9.77 -11.05
CA ALA A 314 8.45 10.00 -12.04
C ALA A 314 7.14 10.45 -11.39
N ILE A 315 6.65 11.63 -11.80
CA ILE A 315 5.39 12.20 -11.31
C ILE A 315 4.58 12.78 -12.46
N GLY A 316 3.32 12.39 -12.55
CA GLY A 316 2.33 13.02 -13.43
C GLY A 316 1.48 12.02 -14.18
N ILE A 317 0.78 12.51 -15.19
CA ILE A 317 -0.05 11.72 -16.09
C ILE A 317 0.42 11.99 -17.52
N SER A 318 0.79 10.94 -18.26
CA SER A 318 1.34 11.08 -19.61
C SER A 318 0.39 11.79 -20.58
N PRO A 319 0.87 12.73 -21.43
CA PRO A 319 2.29 13.05 -21.70
C PRO A 319 2.92 14.07 -20.73
N PHE A 320 2.20 14.51 -19.70
CA PHE A 320 2.67 15.51 -18.72
C PHE A 320 3.32 14.82 -17.51
N VAL A 321 4.42 14.11 -17.75
CA VAL A 321 5.19 13.40 -16.71
C VAL A 321 6.53 14.07 -16.54
N ILE A 322 6.88 14.39 -15.30
CA ILE A 322 8.22 14.84 -14.94
C ILE A 322 9.06 13.59 -14.66
N LEU A 323 10.12 13.40 -15.44
CA LEU A 323 11.13 12.37 -15.22
C LEU A 323 12.44 13.03 -14.78
N LEU A 324 12.95 12.66 -13.62
CA LEU A 324 14.20 13.21 -13.09
C LEU A 324 15.06 12.11 -12.47
N ASP A 325 16.30 12.00 -12.91
CA ASP A 325 17.31 11.15 -12.26
C ASP A 325 17.59 11.67 -10.85
N ILE A 326 17.56 10.79 -9.84
CA ILE A 326 17.76 11.16 -8.45
C ILE A 326 19.11 11.86 -8.21
N GLU A 327 20.16 11.49 -8.94
CA GLU A 327 21.47 12.12 -8.79
C GLU A 327 21.46 13.55 -9.33
N ILE A 328 20.74 13.78 -10.43
CA ILE A 328 20.51 15.13 -10.96
C ILE A 328 19.63 15.94 -9.99
N ALA A 329 18.62 15.30 -9.37
CA ALA A 329 17.75 15.92 -8.37
C ALA A 329 18.55 16.42 -7.14
N LYS A 330 19.52 15.63 -6.67
CA LYS A 330 20.43 16.02 -5.57
C LYS A 330 21.27 17.23 -5.94
N ILE A 331 21.84 17.25 -7.15
CA ILE A 331 22.63 18.40 -7.63
C ILE A 331 21.75 19.65 -7.75
N LEU A 332 20.59 19.53 -8.41
CA LEU A 332 19.60 20.60 -8.54
C LEU A 332 19.20 21.17 -7.18
N THR A 333 18.95 20.31 -6.20
CA THR A 333 18.60 20.71 -4.83
C THR A 333 19.67 21.63 -4.24
N ILE A 334 20.94 21.20 -4.24
CA ILE A 334 22.04 21.98 -3.69
C ILE A 334 22.21 23.31 -4.46
N THR A 335 22.18 23.25 -5.79
CA THR A 335 22.32 24.46 -6.64
C THR A 335 21.21 25.47 -6.38
N LEU A 336 19.94 25.03 -6.34
CA LEU A 336 18.80 25.91 -6.09
C LEU A 336 18.83 26.51 -4.68
N ILE A 337 19.27 25.76 -3.68
CA ILE A 337 19.48 26.28 -2.32
C ILE A 337 20.54 27.38 -2.33
N LEU A 338 21.69 27.16 -2.98
CA LEU A 338 22.77 28.16 -3.05
C LEU A 338 22.33 29.45 -3.79
N ILE A 339 21.65 29.30 -4.93
CA ILE A 339 21.10 30.44 -5.69
C ILE A 339 20.02 31.16 -4.87
N GLY A 340 19.15 30.41 -4.21
CA GLY A 340 18.09 30.97 -3.38
C GLY A 340 18.66 31.76 -2.20
N LEU A 341 19.61 31.18 -1.45
CA LEU A 341 20.25 31.85 -0.32
C LEU A 341 20.97 33.13 -0.76
N THR A 342 21.75 33.10 -1.84
CA THR A 342 22.39 34.31 -2.38
C THR A 342 21.36 35.38 -2.77
N SER A 343 20.27 34.99 -3.43
CA SER A 343 19.15 35.88 -3.82
C SER A 343 18.46 36.56 -2.63
N ILE A 344 18.45 35.91 -1.45
CA ILE A 344 17.93 36.51 -0.20
C ILE A 344 18.83 37.67 0.27
N PHE A 345 20.16 37.48 0.19
CA PHE A 345 21.14 38.46 0.69
C PHE A 345 21.42 39.62 -0.28
N PHE A 346 20.98 39.55 -1.54
CA PHE A 346 21.05 40.67 -2.49
C PHE A 346 20.14 41.86 -2.11
N LYS A 347 19.06 41.63 -1.34
CA LYS A 347 18.31 42.72 -0.70
C LYS A 347 18.91 43.01 0.69
N THR A 348 18.96 44.28 1.07
CA THR A 348 19.42 44.79 2.38
C THR A 348 18.45 44.46 3.54
N TYR A 349 17.92 43.24 3.61
CA TYR A 349 17.19 42.80 4.79
C TYR A 349 18.17 42.52 5.92
N SER A 350 17.88 43.04 7.12
CA SER A 350 18.66 42.66 8.30
C SER A 350 18.49 41.15 8.55
N PHE A 351 19.60 40.42 8.65
CA PHE A 351 19.62 39.00 9.03
C PHE A 351 18.83 38.75 10.32
N LYS A 352 18.86 39.70 11.26
CA LYS A 352 18.09 39.65 12.51
C LYS A 352 16.57 39.62 12.24
N VAL A 353 16.07 40.44 11.31
CA VAL A 353 14.65 40.48 10.96
C VAL A 353 14.23 39.17 10.28
N LEU A 354 15.03 38.67 9.34
CA LEU A 354 14.83 37.36 8.70
C LEU A 354 14.71 36.24 9.75
N LEU A 355 15.67 36.17 10.68
CA LEU A 355 15.69 35.14 11.72
C LEU A 355 14.46 35.22 12.64
N ILE A 356 14.07 36.44 13.06
CA ILE A 356 12.89 36.64 13.90
C ILE A 356 11.61 36.17 13.17
N GLN A 357 11.46 36.49 11.88
CA GLN A 357 10.28 36.08 11.12
C GLN A 357 10.25 34.57 10.87
N LEU A 358 11.40 33.96 10.58
CA LEU A 358 11.52 32.51 10.45
C LEU A 358 11.14 31.81 11.76
N MET A 359 11.64 32.28 12.90
CA MET A 359 11.31 31.72 14.21
C MET A 359 9.81 31.87 14.51
N LYS A 360 9.19 33.00 14.19
CA LYS A 360 7.73 33.17 14.34
C LYS A 360 6.94 32.20 13.48
N PHE A 361 7.32 32.05 12.21
CA PHE A 361 6.69 31.10 11.30
C PHE A 361 6.79 29.68 11.83
N ILE A 362 7.99 29.25 12.25
CA ILE A 362 8.24 27.93 12.82
C ILE A 362 7.42 27.75 14.11
N CYS A 363 7.45 28.72 15.03
CA CYS A 363 6.67 28.64 16.26
C CYS A 363 5.16 28.55 15.99
N ALA A 364 4.61 29.37 15.10
CA ALA A 364 3.20 29.32 14.71
C ALA A 364 2.84 27.98 14.06
N SER A 365 3.72 27.47 13.20
CA SER A 365 3.58 26.20 12.50
C SER A 365 3.58 25.01 13.48
N LEU A 366 4.52 24.99 14.44
CA LEU A 366 4.60 23.96 15.48
C LEU A 366 3.42 24.01 16.44
N LEU A 367 3.00 25.21 16.88
CA LEU A 367 1.82 25.38 17.73
C LEU A 367 0.55 24.93 17.01
N SER A 368 0.42 25.26 15.72
CA SER A 368 -0.65 24.74 14.86
C SER A 368 -0.63 23.21 14.78
N LEU A 369 0.54 22.60 14.58
CA LEU A 369 0.66 21.14 14.56
C LEU A 369 0.24 20.50 15.89
N VAL A 370 0.69 21.04 17.02
CA VAL A 370 0.28 20.57 18.36
C VAL A 370 -1.23 20.72 18.55
N PHE A 371 -1.81 21.83 18.09
CA PHE A 371 -3.25 22.08 18.14
C PHE A 371 -4.04 21.08 17.28
N LEU A 372 -3.55 20.75 16.09
CA LEU A 372 -4.16 19.74 15.21
C LEU A 372 -4.01 18.32 15.77
N CYS A 373 -2.88 18.00 16.41
CA CYS A 373 -2.71 16.73 17.12
C CYS A 373 -3.65 16.64 18.33
N ALA A 374 -3.92 17.74 19.03
CA ALA A 374 -4.92 17.78 20.09
C ALA A 374 -6.34 17.54 19.54
N PHE A 375 -6.67 18.12 18.38
CA PHE A 375 -7.92 17.82 17.67
C PHE A 375 -8.00 16.35 17.28
N ALA A 376 -6.96 15.77 16.69
CA ALA A 376 -6.90 14.35 16.37
C ALA A 376 -7.08 13.46 17.62
N PHE A 377 -6.48 13.83 18.75
CA PHE A 377 -6.66 13.13 20.02
C PHE A 377 -8.11 13.21 20.52
N ILE A 378 -8.70 14.41 20.56
CA ILE A 378 -10.12 14.58 20.94
C ILE A 378 -11.01 13.78 19.99
N HIS A 379 -10.71 13.81 18.69
CA HIS A 379 -11.44 13.05 17.68
C HIS A 379 -11.38 11.55 17.96
N SER A 380 -10.19 11.04 18.30
CA SER A 380 -9.98 9.63 18.66
C SER A 380 -10.79 9.21 19.90
N CYS A 381 -11.02 10.12 20.85
CA CYS A 381 -11.75 9.83 22.09
C CYS A 381 -13.28 9.92 21.94
N VAL A 382 -13.78 10.79 21.05
CA VAL A 382 -15.22 11.09 20.95
C VAL A 382 -15.88 10.35 19.79
N ASN A 383 -15.30 10.43 18.58
CA ASN A 383 -15.93 9.90 17.37
C ASN A 383 -14.90 9.61 16.27
N SER A 384 -14.05 8.60 16.50
CA SER A 384 -12.94 8.28 15.61
C SER A 384 -13.37 8.16 14.14
N PHE A 385 -12.54 8.72 13.25
CA PHE A 385 -12.68 8.66 11.79
C PHE A 385 -13.99 9.22 11.21
N SER A 386 -14.76 10.03 11.94
CA SER A 386 -16.03 10.58 11.43
C SER A 386 -15.89 11.38 10.12
N TYR A 387 -14.69 11.87 9.79
CA TYR A 387 -14.38 12.53 8.52
C TYR A 387 -14.08 11.55 7.37
N ALA A 388 -13.63 10.33 7.66
CA ALA A 388 -12.98 9.48 6.67
C ALA A 388 -13.88 9.00 5.50
N PRO A 389 -15.18 8.68 5.71
CA PRO A 389 -16.09 8.34 4.61
C PRO A 389 -16.35 9.53 3.68
N TYR A 390 -16.26 10.75 4.20
CA TYR A 390 -16.55 11.98 3.47
C TYR A 390 -15.30 12.55 2.80
N GLN A 391 -14.56 11.73 2.05
CA GLN A 391 -13.22 12.07 1.52
C GLN A 391 -13.15 13.45 0.85
N ARG A 392 -14.13 13.81 0.00
CA ARG A 392 -14.19 15.13 -0.67
C ARG A 392 -14.44 16.31 0.26
N MET A 393 -15.19 16.10 1.34
CA MET A 393 -15.35 17.14 2.36
C MET A 393 -14.05 17.25 3.16
N SER A 394 -13.44 16.12 3.52
CA SER A 394 -12.27 16.05 4.40
C SER A 394 -11.02 16.62 3.76
N ILE A 395 -10.82 16.42 2.45
CA ILE A 395 -9.71 17.02 1.68
C ILE A 395 -9.82 18.56 1.62
N VAL A 396 -10.98 19.13 1.97
CA VAL A 396 -11.19 20.59 2.05
C VAL A 396 -11.18 21.06 3.51
N ALA A 397 -11.96 20.42 4.38
CA ALA A 397 -12.22 20.87 5.73
C ALA A 397 -10.99 20.75 6.64
N ILE A 398 -10.22 19.65 6.55
CA ILE A 398 -9.04 19.45 7.39
C ILE A 398 -7.92 20.45 7.03
N PRO A 399 -7.57 20.67 5.75
CA PRO A 399 -6.67 21.77 5.36
C PRO A 399 -7.18 23.15 5.79
N LEU A 400 -8.49 23.41 5.70
CA LEU A 400 -9.04 24.69 6.15
C LEU A 400 -8.87 24.89 7.68
N ILE A 401 -9.11 23.86 8.48
CA ILE A 401 -8.85 23.90 9.94
C ILE A 401 -7.37 24.17 10.19
N SER A 402 -6.48 23.51 9.46
CA SER A 402 -5.03 23.73 9.58
C SER A 402 -4.64 25.17 9.25
N ILE A 403 -5.17 25.76 8.18
CA ILE A 403 -4.95 27.17 7.84
C ILE A 403 -5.42 28.10 8.95
N LEU A 404 -6.66 27.93 9.41
CA LEU A 404 -7.25 28.78 10.44
C LEU A 404 -6.45 28.69 11.74
N SER A 405 -6.01 27.50 12.13
CA SER A 405 -5.16 27.31 13.31
C SER A 405 -3.81 28.01 13.16
N PHE A 406 -3.15 27.89 11.99
CA PHE A 406 -1.89 28.56 11.73
C PHE A 406 -2.04 30.08 11.76
N LEU A 407 -3.04 30.64 11.07
CA LEU A 407 -3.30 32.07 11.08
C LEU A 407 -3.59 32.57 12.51
N GLY A 408 -4.38 31.81 13.27
CA GLY A 408 -4.65 32.08 14.69
C GLY A 408 -3.36 32.30 15.49
N PHE A 409 -2.41 31.37 15.40
CA PHE A 409 -1.12 31.49 16.10
C PHE A 409 -0.19 32.54 15.49
N TYR A 410 -0.13 32.63 14.16
CA TYR A 410 0.75 33.56 13.46
C TYR A 410 0.43 35.01 13.81
N GLU A 411 -0.85 35.36 13.92
CA GLU A 411 -1.30 36.69 14.32
C GLU A 411 -1.03 37.07 15.78
N LEU A 412 -0.68 36.11 16.65
CA LEU A 412 -0.27 36.43 18.02
C LEU A 412 1.12 37.06 18.08
N PHE A 413 1.93 36.88 17.03
CA PHE A 413 3.25 37.47 16.93
C PHE A 413 3.17 38.85 16.26
N ASP A 414 3.51 39.91 17.01
CA ASP A 414 3.57 41.28 16.45
C ASP A 414 4.65 41.41 15.36
N SER A 415 4.37 42.13 14.27
CA SER A 415 5.38 42.47 13.26
C SER A 415 5.31 43.93 12.86
N SER A 416 6.39 44.67 13.13
CA SER A 416 6.62 46.04 12.61
C SER A 416 7.53 46.07 11.37
N ASP A 417 8.30 45.00 11.13
CA ASP A 417 9.45 45.05 10.22
C ASP A 417 9.17 44.38 8.87
N LYS A 418 9.57 45.05 7.79
CA LYS A 418 9.39 44.60 6.41
C LYS A 418 10.30 43.41 6.09
N PHE A 419 9.73 42.34 5.53
CA PHE A 419 10.49 41.15 5.16
C PHE A 419 9.82 40.37 4.01
N SER A 420 10.62 39.62 3.23
CA SER A 420 10.16 38.83 2.09
C SER A 420 9.77 37.40 2.49
N LEU A 421 8.49 37.06 2.48
CA LEU A 421 8.00 35.70 2.73
C LEU A 421 8.55 34.66 1.74
N ALA A 422 8.96 35.09 0.54
CA ALA A 422 9.66 34.24 -0.42
C ALA A 422 11.00 33.70 0.12
N SER A 423 11.66 34.44 1.02
CA SER A 423 12.90 34.01 1.66
C SER A 423 12.66 32.89 2.69
N ILE A 424 11.52 32.90 3.40
CA ILE A 424 11.11 31.77 4.26
C ILE A 424 10.84 30.54 3.40
N GLN A 425 10.23 30.70 2.22
CA GLN A 425 10.00 29.59 1.28
C GLN A 425 11.28 28.88 0.89
N ILE A 426 12.29 29.63 0.47
CA ILE A 426 13.58 29.06 0.06
C ILE A 426 14.25 28.30 1.21
N ILE A 427 14.21 28.85 2.43
CA ILE A 427 14.81 28.19 3.60
C ILE A 427 14.03 26.92 3.94
N PHE A 428 12.71 27.00 4.01
CA PHE A 428 11.84 25.88 4.35
C PHE A 428 11.96 24.74 3.33
N ASP A 429 11.74 25.04 2.05
CA ASP A 429 11.84 24.02 1.00
C ASP A 429 13.27 23.51 0.85
N GLY A 430 14.29 24.35 1.11
CA GLY A 430 15.69 23.93 1.13
C GLY A 430 15.99 22.89 2.21
N ILE A 431 15.50 23.11 3.44
CA ILE A 431 15.67 22.15 4.54
C ILE A 431 14.98 20.82 4.19
N PHE A 432 13.73 20.86 3.73
CA PHE A 432 13.01 19.63 3.40
C PHE A 432 13.56 18.92 2.16
N ALA A 433 14.04 19.65 1.15
CA ALA A 433 14.73 19.06 0.01
C ALA A 433 15.99 18.30 0.44
N VAL A 434 16.74 18.82 1.42
CA VAL A 434 17.89 18.13 2.01
C VAL A 434 17.49 16.89 2.80
N ILE A 435 16.42 16.98 3.62
CA ILE A 435 15.89 15.82 4.37
C ILE A 435 15.45 14.71 3.41
N CYS A 436 14.79 15.08 2.31
CA CYS A 436 14.24 14.15 1.34
C CYS A 436 15.23 13.78 0.23
N ARG A 437 16.51 14.14 0.30
CA ARG A 437 17.46 14.06 -0.84
C ARG A 437 17.65 12.66 -1.45
N GLU A 438 17.35 11.60 -0.70
CA GLU A 438 17.43 10.20 -1.15
C GLU A 438 16.05 9.63 -1.54
N MET A 439 15.02 10.46 -1.46
CA MET A 439 13.62 10.10 -1.63
C MET A 439 13.10 10.71 -2.92
N ASP A 440 12.10 10.08 -3.51
CA ASP A 440 11.45 10.57 -4.72
C ASP A 440 10.65 11.85 -4.45
N SER A 441 10.10 11.97 -3.24
CA SER A 441 9.38 13.15 -2.75
C SER A 441 10.20 14.46 -2.74
N GLN A 442 11.52 14.42 -2.93
CA GLN A 442 12.33 15.64 -3.06
C GLN A 442 11.89 16.56 -4.21
N ILE A 443 11.34 15.98 -5.28
CA ILE A 443 10.90 16.72 -6.47
C ILE A 443 9.86 17.79 -6.15
N PHE A 444 9.04 17.56 -5.11
CA PHE A 444 8.07 18.55 -4.63
C PHE A 444 8.78 19.82 -4.17
N PHE A 445 9.89 19.68 -3.46
CA PHE A 445 10.68 20.79 -2.95
C PHE A 445 11.54 21.43 -4.03
N ILE A 446 12.12 20.63 -4.93
CA ILE A 446 12.88 21.14 -6.09
C ILE A 446 12.01 22.04 -6.98
N SER A 447 10.81 21.56 -7.34
CA SER A 447 9.86 22.34 -8.14
C SER A 447 9.53 23.67 -7.45
N SER A 448 9.19 23.61 -6.16
CA SER A 448 8.88 24.81 -5.37
C SER A 448 10.06 25.79 -5.28
N LEU A 449 11.26 25.28 -5.01
CA LEU A 449 12.49 26.08 -4.94
C LEU A 449 12.79 26.78 -6.27
N LEU A 450 12.69 26.06 -7.39
CA LEU A 450 12.92 26.62 -8.72
C LEU A 450 12.03 27.84 -8.96
N PHE A 451 10.72 27.70 -8.74
CA PHE A 451 9.79 28.80 -8.94
C PHE A 451 9.96 29.93 -7.92
N ALA A 452 10.30 29.62 -6.66
CA ALA A 452 10.60 30.64 -5.65
C ALA A 452 11.83 31.48 -6.02
N VAL A 453 12.90 30.84 -6.50
CA VAL A 453 14.12 31.51 -6.98
C VAL A 453 13.82 32.40 -8.18
N VAL A 454 13.15 31.86 -9.21
CA VAL A 454 12.76 32.61 -10.42
C VAL A 454 11.89 33.82 -10.04
N ARG A 455 10.97 33.65 -9.09
CA ARG A 455 10.10 34.73 -8.61
C ARG A 455 10.89 35.85 -7.93
N ILE A 456 11.78 35.51 -6.99
CA ILE A 456 12.62 36.54 -6.32
C ILE A 456 13.45 37.29 -7.36
N TRP A 457 14.01 36.58 -8.33
CA TRP A 457 14.75 37.19 -9.42
C TRP A 457 13.87 38.15 -10.24
N LEU A 458 12.70 37.72 -10.73
CA LEU A 458 11.78 38.56 -11.50
C LEU A 458 11.32 39.82 -10.74
N LEU A 459 10.98 39.65 -9.45
CA LEU A 459 10.55 40.76 -8.60
C LEU A 459 11.68 41.78 -8.34
N ASN A 460 12.94 41.33 -8.34
CA ASN A 460 14.09 42.21 -8.12
C ASN A 460 14.47 43.04 -9.36
N TYR A 461 14.19 42.54 -10.58
CA TYR A 461 14.69 43.18 -11.80
C TYR A 461 13.62 43.84 -12.66
N ILE A 462 12.33 43.50 -12.51
CA ILE A 462 11.29 43.99 -13.42
C ILE A 462 10.06 44.49 -12.67
N SER A 463 9.72 45.76 -12.88
CA SER A 463 8.66 46.48 -12.17
C SER A 463 7.41 46.68 -13.04
N ASN A 464 6.82 45.61 -13.59
CA ASN A 464 5.60 45.64 -14.43
C ASN A 464 4.41 44.89 -13.77
N HIS A 465 3.17 45.35 -13.99
CA HIS A 465 1.95 44.68 -13.50
C HIS A 465 1.80 43.24 -14.05
N PHE A 466 2.24 43.00 -15.29
CA PHE A 466 2.19 41.67 -15.92
C PHE A 466 2.97 40.58 -15.15
N ILE A 467 4.02 40.95 -14.43
CA ILE A 467 4.85 39.99 -13.66
C ILE A 467 4.12 39.43 -12.46
N TYR A 468 3.13 40.14 -11.93
CA TYR A 468 2.35 39.66 -10.80
C TYR A 468 1.43 38.52 -11.20
N ILE A 469 0.75 38.67 -12.34
CA ILE A 469 -0.06 37.61 -12.92
C ILE A 469 0.83 36.41 -13.25
N PHE A 470 2.01 36.66 -13.84
CA PHE A 470 2.97 35.60 -14.14
C PHE A 470 3.48 34.90 -12.88
N SER A 471 3.83 35.64 -11.83
CA SER A 471 4.26 35.12 -10.52
C SER A 471 3.18 34.28 -9.84
N LEU A 472 1.91 34.70 -9.94
CA LEU A 472 0.75 33.93 -9.47
C LEU A 472 0.62 32.62 -10.25
N ILE A 473 0.73 32.66 -11.58
CA ILE A 473 0.69 31.46 -12.43
C ILE A 473 1.83 30.50 -12.06
N LEU A 474 3.06 30.98 -11.94
CA LEU A 474 4.21 30.17 -11.52
C LEU A 474 3.98 29.53 -10.13
N SER A 475 3.36 30.28 -9.21
CA SER A 475 3.03 29.78 -7.88
C SER A 475 1.95 28.70 -7.92
N VAL A 476 0.94 28.81 -8.78
CA VAL A 476 -0.06 27.75 -8.96
C VAL A 476 0.56 26.51 -9.60
N ILE A 477 1.42 26.69 -10.61
CA ILE A 477 2.12 25.58 -11.28
C ILE A 477 3.06 24.84 -10.32
N SER A 478 3.76 25.56 -9.44
CA SER A 478 4.67 24.94 -8.46
C SER A 478 3.97 23.99 -7.49
N PHE A 479 2.65 24.17 -7.27
CA PHE A 479 1.85 23.29 -6.44
C PHE A 479 1.37 22.02 -7.13
N LEU A 480 1.39 21.95 -8.46
CA LEU A 480 0.83 20.81 -9.18
C LEU A 480 1.38 19.46 -8.65
N PRO A 481 2.70 19.27 -8.49
CA PRO A 481 3.24 18.04 -7.88
C PRO A 481 2.75 17.80 -6.44
N THR A 482 2.65 18.85 -5.63
CA THR A 482 2.22 18.75 -4.22
C THR A 482 0.73 18.45 -4.09
N SER A 483 -0.10 18.94 -5.01
CA SER A 483 -1.53 18.64 -5.09
C SER A 483 -1.78 17.20 -5.54
N VAL A 484 -0.99 16.68 -6.49
CA VAL A 484 -1.03 15.24 -6.86
C VAL A 484 -0.66 14.38 -5.64
N PHE A 485 0.44 14.72 -4.97
CA PHE A 485 0.88 14.08 -3.73
C PHE A 485 -0.23 14.04 -2.69
N PHE A 486 -0.76 15.21 -2.34
CA PHE A 486 -1.77 15.33 -1.30
C PHE A 486 -3.06 14.60 -1.68
N ALA A 487 -3.54 14.74 -2.91
CA ALA A 487 -4.76 14.06 -3.37
C ALA A 487 -4.64 12.53 -3.29
N MET A 488 -3.52 11.95 -3.71
CA MET A 488 -3.30 10.50 -3.63
C MET A 488 -3.09 10.02 -2.20
N LEU A 489 -2.12 10.62 -1.49
CA LEU A 489 -1.74 10.16 -0.15
C LEU A 489 -2.87 10.36 0.85
N PHE A 490 -3.56 11.50 0.83
CA PHE A 490 -4.64 11.78 1.76
C PHE A 490 -5.80 10.82 1.53
N LYS A 491 -6.20 10.57 0.29
CA LYS A 491 -7.24 9.58 -0.05
C LYS A 491 -6.87 8.18 0.43
N ALA A 492 -5.65 7.74 0.14
CA ALA A 492 -5.15 6.44 0.56
C ALA A 492 -5.19 6.32 2.09
N LEU A 493 -4.63 7.30 2.81
CA LEU A 493 -4.63 7.33 4.28
C LEU A 493 -6.04 7.19 4.83
N LEU A 494 -7.02 7.97 4.33
CA LEU A 494 -8.40 7.89 4.79
C LEU A 494 -8.97 6.47 4.67
N GLY A 495 -8.80 5.81 3.53
CA GLY A 495 -9.30 4.45 3.34
C GLY A 495 -8.54 3.37 4.13
N TYR A 496 -7.26 3.59 4.45
CA TYR A 496 -6.44 2.67 5.24
C TYR A 496 -6.55 2.87 6.76
N THR A 497 -7.12 3.98 7.24
CA THR A 497 -7.12 4.29 8.68
C THR A 497 -7.81 3.24 9.57
N THR A 498 -8.76 2.46 9.05
CA THR A 498 -9.42 1.36 9.80
C THR A 498 -8.55 0.12 9.97
N MET A 499 -7.39 0.05 9.32
CA MET A 499 -6.43 -1.06 9.42
C MET A 499 -5.33 -0.83 10.46
N PHE A 500 -5.27 0.35 11.07
CA PHE A 500 -4.21 0.65 12.04
C PHE A 500 -4.82 0.86 13.42
N ALA A 501 -4.09 0.46 14.47
CA ALA A 501 -4.48 0.66 15.86
C ALA A 501 -3.83 1.90 16.48
N GLY A 502 -4.45 2.44 17.54
CA GLY A 502 -3.88 3.55 18.32
C GLY A 502 -4.10 4.94 17.73
N TYR A 503 -4.01 5.97 18.57
CA TYR A 503 -4.40 7.34 18.19
C TYR A 503 -3.54 7.98 17.10
N LEU A 504 -2.30 7.51 16.87
CA LEU A 504 -1.40 8.07 15.86
C LEU A 504 -2.01 8.05 14.46
N CYS A 505 -2.90 7.10 14.16
CA CYS A 505 -3.57 7.03 12.86
C CYS A 505 -4.56 8.18 12.64
N GLU A 506 -5.13 8.73 13.72
CA GLU A 506 -5.95 9.95 13.64
C GLU A 506 -5.07 11.17 13.41
N CYS A 507 -3.81 11.16 13.85
CA CYS A 507 -2.89 12.27 13.59
C CYS A 507 -2.48 12.33 12.11
N TYR A 508 -2.35 11.20 11.40
CA TYR A 508 -1.80 11.21 10.04
C TYR A 508 -2.53 12.14 9.06
N PRO A 509 -3.88 12.13 8.93
CA PRO A 509 -4.57 13.05 8.03
C PRO A 509 -4.33 14.52 8.39
N TYR A 510 -4.30 14.84 9.70
CA TYR A 510 -4.03 16.21 10.17
C TYR A 510 -2.58 16.63 9.93
N VAL A 511 -1.61 15.74 10.10
CA VAL A 511 -0.18 16.01 9.83
C VAL A 511 0.05 16.21 8.33
N VAL A 512 -0.53 15.35 7.49
CA VAL A 512 -0.41 15.47 6.03
C VAL A 512 -1.09 16.75 5.53
N ALA A 513 -2.27 17.09 6.07
CA ALA A 513 -2.92 18.36 5.79
C ALA A 513 -2.10 19.56 6.29
N TRP A 514 -1.52 19.49 7.49
CA TRP A 514 -0.62 20.53 8.01
C TRP A 514 0.57 20.75 7.10
N PHE A 515 1.23 19.67 6.66
CA PHE A 515 2.38 19.76 5.76
C PHE A 515 1.99 20.40 4.42
N PHE A 516 0.87 19.94 3.83
CA PHE A 516 0.30 20.53 2.62
C PHE A 516 -0.01 22.02 2.79
N VAL A 517 -0.59 22.40 3.92
CA VAL A 517 -0.96 23.78 4.24
C VAL A 517 0.26 24.66 4.48
N MET A 518 1.29 24.20 5.20
CA MET A 518 2.52 24.98 5.39
C MET A 518 3.14 25.32 4.04
N ARG A 519 3.14 24.37 3.10
CA ARG A 519 3.61 24.58 1.73
C ARG A 519 2.76 25.62 1.00
N ILE A 520 1.42 25.51 1.08
CA ILE A 520 0.48 26.49 0.52
C ILE A 520 0.75 27.88 1.06
N LEU A 521 0.77 28.05 2.37
CA LEU A 521 0.84 29.34 3.03
C LEU A 521 2.14 30.06 2.70
N VAL A 522 3.25 29.36 2.78
CA VAL A 522 4.58 29.92 2.46
C VAL A 522 4.63 30.48 1.04
N THR A 523 3.99 29.81 0.08
CA THR A 523 3.97 30.26 -1.33
C THR A 523 2.91 31.34 -1.57
N VAL A 524 1.67 31.15 -1.11
CA VAL A 524 0.57 32.10 -1.34
C VAL A 524 0.86 33.44 -0.66
N LEU A 525 1.37 33.43 0.57
CA LEU A 525 1.73 34.65 1.29
C LEU A 525 2.89 35.40 0.61
N SER A 526 3.69 34.74 -0.23
CA SER A 526 4.77 35.38 -0.99
C SER A 526 4.30 36.11 -2.26
N ILE A 527 3.04 35.98 -2.66
CA ILE A 527 2.46 36.65 -3.84
C ILE A 527 2.08 38.10 -3.45
N SER A 528 3.07 39.00 -3.42
CA SER A 528 2.88 40.45 -3.21
C SER A 528 2.37 41.14 -4.48
N THR A 529 1.64 42.25 -4.37
CA THR A 529 1.26 43.12 -5.50
C THR A 529 1.89 44.50 -5.34
N LYS A 530 2.69 44.91 -6.32
CA LYS A 530 3.37 46.20 -6.66
C LYS A 530 3.38 47.43 -5.73
N ASN A 531 2.39 47.65 -4.88
CA ASN A 531 2.33 48.75 -3.91
C ASN A 531 2.24 48.26 -2.45
N GLU A 532 2.34 46.96 -2.21
CA GLU A 532 2.20 46.32 -0.89
C GLU A 532 3.39 45.40 -0.55
N ASP A 533 4.62 45.73 -0.97
CA ASP A 533 5.82 45.25 -0.24
C ASP A 533 5.82 45.77 1.22
N GLU A 534 4.84 46.62 1.55
CA GLU A 534 4.46 47.14 2.85
C GLU A 534 3.13 46.56 3.36
N ILE A 535 2.95 45.23 3.39
CA ILE A 535 1.95 44.69 4.31
C ILE A 535 2.51 44.89 5.72
N THR A 536 2.20 46.05 6.31
CA THR A 536 2.16 46.14 7.77
C THR A 536 1.03 45.24 8.20
N TYR A 537 1.37 43.99 8.53
CA TYR A 537 0.44 43.10 9.18
C TYR A 537 0.20 43.67 10.56
N LYS A 538 -0.75 44.60 10.68
CA LYS A 538 -1.23 45.07 11.98
C LYS A 538 -1.93 43.87 12.60
N SER A 539 -1.19 43.16 13.45
CA SER A 539 -1.71 42.05 14.23
C SER A 539 -2.99 42.54 14.90
N SER A 540 -4.08 41.83 14.67
CA SER A 540 -5.33 42.11 15.35
C SER A 540 -5.60 40.90 16.21
N LYS A 541 -5.34 41.00 17.50
CA LYS A 541 -5.70 39.93 18.45
C LYS A 541 -7.18 39.50 18.31
N ARG A 542 -8.05 40.37 17.79
CA ARG A 542 -9.44 40.05 17.43
C ARG A 542 -9.57 39.07 16.26
N SER A 543 -8.73 39.19 15.24
CA SER A 543 -8.74 38.29 14.06
C SER A 543 -8.24 36.89 14.44
N SER A 544 -7.22 36.80 15.28
CA SER A 544 -6.71 35.53 15.85
C SER A 544 -7.82 34.75 16.57
N ILE A 545 -8.61 35.43 17.42
CA ILE A 545 -9.75 34.83 18.12
C ILE A 545 -10.79 34.29 17.12
N ILE A 546 -11.09 35.05 16.05
CA ILE A 546 -12.05 34.61 15.02
C ILE A 546 -11.54 33.34 14.32
N TYR A 547 -10.26 33.27 13.94
CA TYR A 547 -9.71 32.09 13.28
C TYR A 547 -9.74 30.85 14.17
N PHE A 548 -9.37 30.97 15.45
CA PHE A 548 -9.49 29.86 16.39
C PHE A 548 -10.94 29.42 16.54
N PHE A 549 -11.87 30.37 16.70
CA PHE A 549 -13.29 30.06 16.84
C PHE A 549 -13.85 29.34 15.60
N LEU A 550 -13.51 29.80 14.39
CA LEU A 550 -13.88 29.13 13.14
C LEU A 550 -13.27 27.73 13.03
N SER A 551 -12.00 27.56 13.41
CA SER A 551 -11.34 26.25 13.40
C SER A 551 -12.03 25.26 14.36
N ILE A 552 -12.45 25.74 15.54
CA ILE A 552 -13.19 24.95 16.53
C ILE A 552 -14.58 24.62 16.03
N ILE A 553 -15.30 25.55 15.39
CA ILE A 553 -16.63 25.28 14.80
C ILE A 553 -16.53 24.21 13.71
N LEU A 554 -15.57 24.33 12.80
CA LEU A 554 -15.35 23.35 11.73
C LEU A 554 -14.99 21.98 12.31
N PHE A 555 -14.11 21.94 13.30
CA PHE A 555 -13.78 20.71 14.01
C PHE A 555 -14.98 20.11 14.74
N ALA A 556 -15.76 20.93 15.44
CA ALA A 556 -16.98 20.51 16.14
C ALA A 556 -18.05 19.98 15.15
N PHE A 557 -18.15 20.57 13.95
CA PHE A 557 -19.01 20.03 12.90
C PHE A 557 -18.55 18.63 12.48
N ILE A 558 -17.24 18.44 12.22
CA ILE A 558 -16.68 17.15 11.80
C ILE A 558 -16.88 16.07 12.88
N ILE A 559 -16.55 16.37 14.13
CA ILE A 559 -16.65 15.37 15.22
C ILE A 559 -18.09 14.98 15.55
N CYS A 560 -19.06 15.84 15.24
CA CYS A 560 -20.49 15.59 15.38
C CYS A 560 -21.12 14.86 14.18
N LEU A 561 -20.37 14.59 13.12
CA LEU A 561 -20.85 13.75 12.02
C LEU A 561 -21.23 12.35 12.54
N PRO A 562 -22.15 11.63 11.87
CA PRO A 562 -22.47 10.25 12.22
C PRO A 562 -21.22 9.38 12.27
N TYR A 563 -21.30 8.27 13.01
CA TYR A 563 -20.23 7.26 13.00
C TYR A 563 -19.95 6.83 11.56
N PRO A 564 -18.67 6.67 11.18
CA PRO A 564 -18.27 6.60 9.78
C PRO A 564 -18.60 5.27 9.09
N TYR A 565 -18.99 4.26 9.87
CA TYR A 565 -19.01 2.89 9.39
C TYR A 565 -20.22 2.62 8.50
N SER A 566 -19.96 2.09 7.31
CA SER A 566 -20.94 1.77 6.28
C SER A 566 -20.37 0.71 5.33
N ASP A 567 -21.16 0.18 4.40
CA ASP A 567 -20.66 -0.80 3.42
C ASP A 567 -19.58 -0.21 2.47
N SER A 568 -19.42 1.12 2.46
CA SER A 568 -18.36 1.83 1.74
C SER A 568 -17.12 2.14 2.61
N TYR A 569 -17.23 1.98 3.92
CA TYR A 569 -16.19 2.28 4.90
C TYR A 569 -16.25 1.29 6.07
N LEU A 570 -15.51 0.19 5.93
CA LEU A 570 -15.68 -1.02 6.72
C LEU A 570 -14.94 -0.97 8.06
N ILE A 571 -15.51 -1.64 9.07
CA ILE A 571 -14.76 -2.10 10.24
C ILE A 571 -14.10 -3.42 9.88
N LYS A 572 -12.78 -3.41 9.82
CA LYS A 572 -11.96 -4.59 9.53
C LYS A 572 -11.57 -5.31 10.80
N GLY A 573 -11.50 -6.63 10.71
CA GLY A 573 -11.01 -7.46 11.79
C GLY A 573 -10.81 -8.89 11.34
N THR A 574 -10.24 -9.70 12.22
CA THR A 574 -9.95 -11.10 11.96
C THR A 574 -10.89 -11.96 12.79
N ALA A 575 -11.76 -12.74 12.14
CA ALA A 575 -12.60 -13.71 12.86
C ALA A 575 -11.95 -15.08 12.90
N GLY A 576 -12.23 -15.87 13.92
CA GLY A 576 -11.69 -17.23 14.06
C GLY A 576 -12.61 -18.08 14.89
N GLU A 577 -12.46 -19.39 14.74
CA GLU A 577 -13.11 -20.38 15.61
C GLU A 577 -12.06 -21.33 16.14
N TYR A 578 -11.92 -21.43 17.46
CA TYR A 578 -11.07 -22.42 18.09
C TYR A 578 -11.92 -23.51 18.68
N VAL A 579 -11.79 -24.72 18.13
CA VAL A 579 -12.48 -25.92 18.59
C VAL A 579 -11.50 -26.78 19.37
N TYR A 580 -11.95 -27.23 20.54
CA TYR A 580 -11.19 -28.08 21.43
C TYR A 580 -11.68 -29.53 21.35
N SER A 581 -10.86 -30.46 21.82
CA SER A 581 -11.11 -31.91 21.74
C SER A 581 -12.39 -32.37 22.44
N ASN A 582 -12.89 -31.61 23.42
CA ASN A 582 -14.16 -31.85 24.13
C ASN A 582 -15.38 -31.24 23.42
N SER A 583 -15.24 -30.86 22.14
CA SER A 583 -16.26 -30.21 21.30
C SER A 583 -16.72 -28.83 21.77
N THR A 584 -16.14 -28.29 22.85
CA THR A 584 -16.28 -26.87 23.18
C THR A 584 -15.50 -26.04 22.16
N ALA A 585 -16.01 -24.86 21.85
CA ALA A 585 -15.33 -23.95 20.96
C ALA A 585 -15.60 -22.50 21.34
N ASN A 586 -14.75 -21.59 20.88
CA ASN A 586 -15.03 -20.17 20.89
C ASN A 586 -14.95 -19.61 19.47
N VAL A 587 -16.00 -18.90 19.08
CA VAL A 587 -15.98 -18.03 17.91
C VAL A 587 -15.67 -16.62 18.38
N HIS A 588 -14.82 -15.94 17.64
CA HIS A 588 -14.34 -14.65 18.07
C HIS A 588 -13.95 -13.75 16.91
N PHE A 589 -14.11 -12.44 17.08
CA PHE A 589 -13.75 -11.40 16.11
C PHE A 589 -12.86 -10.36 16.78
N LEU A 590 -11.61 -10.25 16.33
CA LEU A 590 -10.66 -9.24 16.79
C LEU A 590 -10.69 -8.05 15.84
N THR A 591 -10.84 -6.84 16.39
CA THR A 591 -10.85 -5.63 15.58
C THR A 591 -9.43 -5.22 15.19
N GLU A 592 -9.21 -4.88 13.91
CA GLU A 592 -7.87 -4.50 13.44
C GLU A 592 -7.44 -3.14 14.02
N ALA A 593 -8.36 -2.15 14.02
CA ALA A 593 -8.11 -0.85 14.63
C ALA A 593 -8.08 -0.86 16.18
N GLY A 594 -8.11 -2.04 16.81
CA GLY A 594 -8.06 -2.22 18.25
C GLY A 594 -9.25 -1.61 18.98
N LEU A 595 -9.00 -0.99 20.14
CA LEU A 595 -10.04 -0.52 21.05
C LEU A 595 -10.99 0.51 20.43
N ARG A 596 -10.54 1.26 19.42
CA ARG A 596 -11.33 2.35 18.82
C ARG A 596 -12.61 1.85 18.16
N THR A 597 -12.47 0.86 17.28
CA THR A 597 -13.63 0.22 16.63
C THR A 597 -14.35 -0.70 17.60
N ALA A 598 -13.64 -1.34 18.53
CA ALA A 598 -14.25 -2.23 19.52
C ALA A 598 -15.21 -1.50 20.47
N LEU A 599 -14.89 -0.28 20.92
CA LEU A 599 -15.77 0.53 21.77
C LEU A 599 -17.05 0.95 21.06
N PHE A 600 -16.98 1.21 19.74
CA PHE A 600 -18.16 1.43 18.92
C PHE A 600 -18.99 0.14 18.80
N LEU A 601 -18.35 -0.98 18.44
CA LEU A 601 -19.01 -2.27 18.29
C LEU A 601 -19.69 -2.72 19.59
N LYS A 602 -19.10 -2.44 20.75
CA LYS A 602 -19.69 -2.76 22.07
C LYS A 602 -21.08 -2.14 22.27
N LYS A 603 -21.39 -1.03 21.58
CA LYS A 603 -22.70 -0.37 21.63
C LYS A 603 -23.76 -1.04 20.75
N VAL A 604 -23.36 -1.78 19.71
CA VAL A 604 -24.27 -2.33 18.69
C VAL A 604 -24.26 -3.87 18.64
N VAL A 605 -23.21 -4.51 19.18
CA VAL A 605 -23.04 -5.96 19.26
C VAL A 605 -23.39 -6.40 20.67
N HIS A 606 -24.56 -7.03 20.85
CA HIS A 606 -25.07 -7.48 22.15
C HIS A 606 -25.04 -9.00 22.36
N HIS A 607 -24.82 -9.78 21.30
CA HIS A 607 -24.88 -11.24 21.30
C HIS A 607 -23.51 -11.91 21.53
N ALA A 608 -22.48 -11.12 21.83
CA ALA A 608 -21.11 -11.57 22.05
C ALA A 608 -20.49 -10.83 23.25
N THR A 609 -19.59 -11.51 23.96
CA THR A 609 -18.88 -10.93 25.11
C THR A 609 -17.67 -10.14 24.63
N PHE A 610 -17.59 -8.86 24.98
CA PHE A 610 -16.39 -8.06 24.72
C PHE A 610 -15.27 -8.41 25.71
N VAL A 611 -14.09 -8.75 25.19
CA VAL A 611 -12.87 -9.05 25.93
C VAL A 611 -11.79 -8.08 25.45
N GLU A 612 -11.26 -7.25 26.34
CA GLU A 612 -10.29 -6.21 25.98
C GLU A 612 -8.93 -6.77 25.53
N THR A 613 -8.49 -7.86 26.15
CA THR A 613 -7.24 -8.56 25.81
C THR A 613 -7.54 -10.03 25.59
N PHE A 614 -7.89 -10.39 24.36
CA PHE A 614 -8.08 -11.77 23.95
C PHE A 614 -6.79 -12.30 23.31
N HIS A 615 -6.32 -13.44 23.80
CA HIS A 615 -5.09 -14.07 23.32
C HIS A 615 -5.40 -15.14 22.27
N ARG A 616 -4.91 -14.93 21.06
CA ARG A 616 -4.65 -15.99 20.08
C ARG A 616 -3.18 -16.39 20.15
N PRO A 617 -2.80 -17.62 19.72
CA PRO A 617 -1.41 -18.06 19.76
C PRO A 617 -0.42 -17.09 19.08
N LEU A 618 -0.89 -16.34 18.08
CA LEU A 618 -0.04 -15.46 17.28
C LEU A 618 -0.53 -14.00 17.18
N LEU A 619 -1.65 -13.66 17.84
CA LEU A 619 -2.24 -12.32 17.84
C LEU A 619 -2.87 -12.04 19.20
N THR A 620 -2.80 -10.81 19.71
CA THR A 620 -3.51 -10.43 20.93
C THR A 620 -4.18 -9.08 20.69
N GLY A 621 -5.41 -8.92 21.14
CA GLY A 621 -6.12 -7.66 21.00
C GLY A 621 -7.57 -7.73 21.50
N PRO A 622 -8.29 -6.61 21.40
CA PRO A 622 -9.70 -6.54 21.77
C PRO A 622 -10.55 -7.39 20.83
N ALA A 623 -11.40 -8.21 21.43
CA ALA A 623 -12.22 -9.18 20.72
C ALA A 623 -13.66 -9.21 21.22
N PHE A 624 -14.54 -9.65 20.34
CA PHE A 624 -15.86 -10.15 20.69
C PHE A 624 -15.81 -11.67 20.65
N VAL A 625 -16.21 -12.32 21.73
CA VAL A 625 -16.07 -13.77 21.92
C VAL A 625 -17.42 -14.37 22.28
N LYS A 626 -17.74 -15.52 21.71
CA LYS A 626 -18.89 -16.33 22.08
C LYS A 626 -18.46 -17.78 22.20
N ASN A 627 -18.72 -18.38 23.35
CA ASN A 627 -18.53 -19.81 23.55
C ASN A 627 -19.68 -20.57 22.92
N ILE A 628 -19.36 -21.64 22.20
CA ILE A 628 -20.29 -22.48 21.47
C ILE A 628 -19.89 -23.96 21.63
N THR A 629 -20.74 -24.85 21.15
CA THR A 629 -20.39 -26.24 20.88
C THR A 629 -20.25 -26.38 19.37
N SER A 630 -19.18 -26.99 18.90
CA SER A 630 -18.90 -27.10 17.46
C SER A 630 -18.89 -28.57 17.04
N THR A 631 -19.55 -28.85 15.92
CA THR A 631 -19.55 -30.17 15.27
C THR A 631 -18.24 -30.44 14.52
N PHE A 632 -17.39 -29.43 14.32
CA PHE A 632 -16.08 -29.59 13.69
C PHE A 632 -15.12 -30.49 14.48
N ALA A 633 -15.37 -30.73 15.76
CA ALA A 633 -14.58 -31.67 16.57
C ALA A 633 -14.58 -33.09 16.00
N ASP A 634 -15.61 -33.47 15.23
CA ASP A 634 -15.69 -34.78 14.56
C ASP A 634 -14.70 -34.92 13.40
N ARG A 635 -14.18 -33.80 12.89
CA ARG A 635 -13.20 -33.73 11.79
C ARG A 635 -11.77 -33.62 12.27
N TRP A 636 -11.48 -34.12 13.47
CA TRP A 636 -10.14 -34.11 14.05
C TRP A 636 -9.18 -35.03 13.28
N PRO A 637 -8.10 -34.51 12.65
CA PRO A 637 -7.12 -35.36 11.99
C PRO A 637 -6.44 -36.28 13.00
N LYS A 638 -6.22 -37.55 12.63
CA LYS A 638 -5.37 -38.43 13.46
C LYS A 638 -3.92 -38.04 13.23
N TYR A 639 -3.16 -37.90 14.30
CA TYR A 639 -1.73 -37.61 14.21
C TYR A 639 -0.97 -38.24 15.36
N GLU A 640 0.32 -38.48 15.15
CA GLU A 640 1.24 -38.97 16.16
C GLU A 640 2.65 -38.39 15.98
N PHE A 641 3.38 -38.27 17.08
CA PHE A 641 4.80 -37.94 17.08
C PHE A 641 5.60 -39.22 17.30
N VAL A 642 6.42 -39.59 16.32
CA VAL A 642 7.23 -40.81 16.32
C VAL A 642 8.69 -40.43 16.52
N GLU A 643 9.31 -40.93 17.59
CA GLU A 643 10.74 -40.77 17.83
C GLU A 643 11.52 -41.69 16.86
N LEU A 644 12.24 -41.10 15.90
CA LEU A 644 13.05 -41.83 14.94
C LEU A 644 14.45 -42.12 15.48
N ILE A 645 15.08 -41.12 16.11
CA ILE A 645 16.44 -41.20 16.64
C ILE A 645 16.50 -40.41 17.95
N LYS A 646 17.06 -41.02 19.00
CA LYS A 646 17.34 -40.35 20.27
C LYS A 646 18.80 -40.52 20.66
N ASN A 647 19.55 -39.43 20.60
CA ASN A 647 20.96 -39.35 20.98
C ASN A 647 21.12 -38.76 22.38
N SER A 648 22.37 -38.64 22.86
CA SER A 648 22.68 -38.03 24.15
C SER A 648 22.25 -36.57 24.24
N ASP A 649 22.25 -35.83 23.13
CA ASP A 649 22.04 -34.37 23.11
C ASP A 649 21.05 -33.91 22.02
N SER A 650 20.40 -34.84 21.31
CA SER A 650 19.45 -34.52 20.25
C SER A 650 18.39 -35.59 20.02
N ARG A 651 17.27 -35.18 19.43
CA ARG A 651 16.13 -36.02 19.08
C ARG A 651 15.70 -35.74 17.65
N LEU A 652 15.41 -36.77 16.87
CA LEU A 652 14.74 -36.67 15.58
C LEU A 652 13.32 -37.20 15.75
N VAL A 653 12.34 -36.31 15.67
CA VAL A 653 10.93 -36.61 15.88
C VAL A 653 10.17 -36.38 14.58
N ARG A 654 9.40 -37.36 14.14
CA ARG A 654 8.51 -37.27 12.98
C ARG A 654 7.09 -36.99 13.43
N LEU A 655 6.45 -35.99 12.85
CA LEU A 655 5.00 -35.82 12.94
C LEU A 655 4.35 -36.55 11.77
N GLU A 656 3.51 -37.56 12.05
CA GLU A 656 2.65 -38.19 11.05
C GLU A 656 1.22 -37.67 11.20
N ILE A 657 0.60 -37.23 10.10
CA ILE A 657 -0.78 -36.75 10.05
C ILE A 657 -1.55 -37.56 9.01
N ASP A 658 -2.67 -38.15 9.40
CA ASP A 658 -3.63 -38.80 8.52
C ASP A 658 -4.77 -37.83 8.18
N ASN A 659 -4.75 -37.32 6.93
CA ASN A 659 -5.67 -36.28 6.47
C ASN A 659 -6.91 -36.82 5.73
N ASN A 660 -7.58 -37.82 6.30
CA ASN A 660 -8.86 -38.34 5.79
C ASN A 660 -10.06 -37.39 5.99
N VAL A 661 -9.86 -36.33 6.78
CA VAL A 661 -10.91 -35.36 7.18
C VAL A 661 -10.89 -34.07 6.35
N GLY A 662 -9.93 -33.95 5.42
CA GLY A 662 -9.81 -32.83 4.48
C GLY A 662 -9.40 -31.51 5.14
N CYS A 663 -8.42 -31.56 6.04
CA CYS A 663 -7.76 -30.38 6.59
C CYS A 663 -6.89 -29.72 5.52
N ASP A 664 -6.86 -28.38 5.50
CA ASP A 664 -6.15 -27.59 4.48
C ASP A 664 -4.68 -27.33 4.87
N GLY A 665 -4.35 -27.38 6.15
CA GLY A 665 -2.99 -27.17 6.65
C GLY A 665 -2.90 -27.28 8.17
N PHE A 666 -1.70 -27.17 8.72
CA PHE A 666 -1.50 -27.20 10.16
C PHE A 666 -0.40 -26.24 10.61
N THR A 667 -0.44 -25.88 11.89
CA THR A 667 0.59 -25.08 12.56
C THR A 667 1.06 -25.79 13.81
N VAL A 668 2.37 -25.89 14.00
CA VAL A 668 3.02 -26.37 15.23
C VAL A 668 3.74 -25.20 15.89
N ILE A 669 3.37 -24.91 17.13
CA ILE A 669 3.97 -23.87 17.96
C ILE A 669 4.77 -24.55 19.05
N ILE A 670 6.10 -24.51 18.93
CA ILE A 670 7.05 -25.19 19.82
C ILE A 670 7.54 -24.19 20.87
N LYS A 671 7.38 -24.53 22.16
CA LYS A 671 7.71 -23.65 23.30
C LYS A 671 8.98 -24.14 24.01
N CYS A 672 10.14 -23.65 23.58
CA CYS A 672 11.47 -24.12 23.98
C CYS A 672 11.99 -23.64 25.36
N GLY A 673 11.23 -22.85 26.12
CA GLY A 673 11.76 -22.27 27.37
C GLY A 673 12.90 -21.28 27.11
N GLU A 674 13.91 -21.21 28.00
CA GLU A 674 14.99 -20.20 27.92
C GLU A 674 16.05 -20.45 26.83
N LYS A 675 16.17 -21.67 26.33
CA LYS A 675 17.17 -22.07 25.29
C LYS A 675 16.50 -22.36 23.95
N GLU A 676 17.28 -22.35 22.87
CA GLU A 676 16.80 -22.80 21.56
C GLU A 676 16.74 -24.32 21.54
N CYS A 677 15.57 -24.89 21.21
CA CYS A 677 15.31 -26.33 21.28
C CYS A 677 15.13 -27.01 19.91
N VAL A 678 15.13 -26.24 18.81
CA VAL A 678 14.93 -26.75 17.43
C VAL A 678 16.17 -26.45 16.60
N ASN A 679 16.86 -27.50 16.15
CA ASN A 679 18.04 -27.38 15.28
C ASN A 679 17.64 -27.16 13.81
N SER A 680 16.72 -27.97 13.31
CA SER A 680 16.24 -27.92 11.93
C SER A 680 14.87 -28.55 11.81
N VAL A 681 14.12 -28.17 10.79
CA VAL A 681 12.86 -28.80 10.38
C VAL A 681 12.97 -29.09 8.90
N GLU A 682 12.46 -30.24 8.46
CA GLU A 682 12.41 -30.60 7.03
C GLU A 682 11.84 -29.45 6.18
N TYR A 683 12.34 -29.28 4.96
CA TYR A 683 12.05 -28.18 4.01
C TYR A 683 12.65 -26.80 4.36
N TYR A 684 12.95 -26.51 5.62
CA TYR A 684 13.45 -25.19 6.01
C TYR A 684 14.98 -25.13 6.04
N LYS A 685 15.56 -24.20 5.27
CA LYS A 685 17.01 -23.97 5.24
C LYS A 685 17.53 -23.42 6.58
N LYS A 686 16.71 -22.66 7.31
CA LYS A 686 17.06 -22.05 8.59
C LYS A 686 15.85 -21.92 9.51
N ILE A 687 16.07 -22.07 10.82
CA ILE A 687 15.06 -21.90 11.86
C ILE A 687 15.38 -20.66 12.71
N TYR A 688 14.36 -19.83 12.94
CA TYR A 688 14.41 -18.62 13.76
C TYR A 688 13.58 -18.81 15.04
N HIS A 689 14.15 -18.43 16.19
CA HIS A 689 13.46 -18.47 17.47
C HIS A 689 12.99 -17.07 17.88
N LYS A 690 11.74 -16.95 18.36
CA LYS A 690 11.20 -15.70 18.89
C LYS A 690 11.22 -15.72 20.40
N LYS A 691 11.82 -14.70 21.03
CA LYS A 691 11.60 -14.45 22.47
C LYS A 691 10.23 -13.81 22.67
N THR A 692 9.36 -14.47 23.43
CA THR A 692 8.07 -13.91 23.84
C THR A 692 8.24 -13.03 25.09
N THR A 693 7.20 -12.27 25.45
CA THR A 693 7.16 -11.47 26.69
C THR A 693 7.30 -12.30 27.96
N GLU A 694 7.09 -13.62 27.87
CA GLU A 694 7.29 -14.60 28.95
C GLU A 694 8.69 -15.24 28.94
N SER A 695 9.67 -14.65 28.25
CA SER A 695 11.08 -15.13 28.16
C SER A 695 11.29 -16.49 27.47
N ASN A 696 10.29 -17.06 26.82
CA ASN A 696 10.40 -18.35 26.14
C ASN A 696 10.77 -18.20 24.66
N ASN A 697 11.74 -18.96 24.18
CA ASN A 697 12.05 -19.13 22.76
C ASN A 697 10.94 -19.96 22.11
N THR A 698 10.26 -19.39 21.13
CA THR A 698 9.15 -20.04 20.42
C THR A 698 9.49 -20.20 18.94
N VAL A 699 9.18 -21.37 18.38
CA VAL A 699 9.26 -21.64 16.93
C VAL A 699 7.85 -21.92 16.43
N VAL A 700 7.48 -21.29 15.32
CA VAL A 700 6.19 -21.48 14.67
C VAL A 700 6.46 -22.07 13.28
N ILE A 701 5.97 -23.27 13.04
CA ILE A 701 6.02 -23.96 11.75
C ILE A 701 4.60 -24.07 11.22
N ARG A 702 4.33 -23.48 10.05
CA ARG A 702 3.05 -23.56 9.36
C ARG A 702 3.23 -24.28 8.04
N VAL A 703 2.42 -25.31 7.80
CA VAL A 703 2.36 -26.03 6.54
C VAL A 703 0.96 -25.87 5.97
N VAL A 704 0.86 -25.41 4.74
CA VAL A 704 -0.40 -25.21 4.02
C VAL A 704 -0.38 -26.05 2.76
N THR A 705 -1.56 -26.59 2.41
CA THR A 705 -1.77 -27.60 1.37
C THR A 705 -1.17 -28.94 1.75
N ILE A 706 -1.92 -29.70 2.57
CA ILE A 706 -1.62 -31.09 2.87
C ILE A 706 -2.49 -32.02 2.02
N PRO A 707 -1.96 -33.18 1.57
CA PRO A 707 -2.68 -34.04 0.65
C PRO A 707 -3.91 -34.62 1.34
N LYS A 708 -5.02 -34.76 0.61
CA LYS A 708 -6.27 -35.32 1.14
C LYS A 708 -6.25 -36.84 0.98
N ASN A 709 -6.69 -37.56 2.01
CA ASN A 709 -6.73 -39.03 2.05
C ASN A 709 -5.36 -39.71 1.94
N GLU A 710 -4.30 -38.98 2.29
CA GLU A 710 -2.93 -39.49 2.34
C GLU A 710 -2.29 -39.13 3.69
N LYS A 711 -1.28 -39.92 4.08
CA LYS A 711 -0.45 -39.58 5.23
C LYS A 711 0.56 -38.50 4.84
N TYR A 712 0.63 -37.45 5.64
CA TYR A 712 1.67 -36.43 5.55
C TYR A 712 2.68 -36.60 6.69
N THR A 713 3.96 -36.42 6.41
CA THR A 713 5.03 -36.50 7.42
C THR A 713 5.93 -35.28 7.37
N ILE A 714 6.41 -34.84 8.53
CA ILE A 714 7.44 -33.81 8.63
C ILE A 714 8.37 -34.09 9.80
N ASP A 715 9.68 -33.99 9.56
CA ASP A 715 10.71 -34.30 10.54
C ASP A 715 11.25 -33.05 11.27
N PHE A 716 11.36 -33.14 12.59
CA PHE A 716 11.90 -32.13 13.49
C PHE A 716 13.18 -32.64 14.16
N ASN A 717 14.27 -31.89 14.02
CA ASN A 717 15.52 -32.15 14.73
C ASN A 717 15.62 -31.21 15.94
N LEU A 718 15.63 -31.76 17.13
CA LEU A 718 15.53 -31.06 18.40
C LEU A 718 16.85 -31.18 19.19
N SER A 719 17.22 -30.12 19.90
CA SER A 719 18.42 -30.05 20.78
C SER A 719 18.11 -30.33 22.26
N GLU A 720 16.86 -30.67 22.60
CA GLU A 720 16.41 -30.97 23.96
C GLU A 720 16.01 -32.45 24.06
N ILE A 721 16.45 -33.16 25.11
CA ILE A 721 16.13 -34.57 25.35
C ILE A 721 14.75 -34.75 25.99
N ASN A 722 14.33 -33.75 26.78
CA ASN A 722 13.06 -33.77 27.48
C ASN A 722 11.91 -33.45 26.51
N PRO A 723 10.69 -33.95 26.78
CA PRO A 723 9.52 -33.58 26.02
C PRO A 723 9.31 -32.06 26.02
N ILE A 724 9.05 -31.48 24.85
CA ILE A 724 8.85 -30.04 24.69
C ILE A 724 7.34 -29.77 24.58
N PRO A 725 6.79 -28.79 25.31
CA PRO A 725 5.38 -28.45 25.18
C PRO A 725 5.12 -27.79 23.82
N ILE A 726 4.07 -28.24 23.15
CA ILE A 726 3.65 -27.73 21.85
C ILE A 726 2.15 -27.42 21.82
N ASP A 727 1.77 -26.48 20.96
CA ASP A 727 0.40 -26.38 20.46
C ASP A 727 0.38 -26.81 18.99
N ILE A 728 -0.51 -27.73 18.64
CA ILE A 728 -0.79 -28.12 17.26
C ILE A 728 -2.18 -27.66 16.87
N MET A 729 -2.26 -27.02 15.70
CA MET A 729 -3.46 -26.38 15.20
C MET A 729 -3.74 -26.89 13.79
N PHE A 730 -4.86 -27.53 13.57
CA PHE A 730 -5.31 -27.94 12.24
C PHE A 730 -6.24 -26.88 11.65
N THR A 731 -5.91 -26.37 10.48
CA THR A 731 -6.62 -25.28 9.80
C THR A 731 -7.59 -25.83 8.76
N PHE A 732 -8.79 -25.25 8.76
CA PHE A 732 -9.78 -25.39 7.70
C PHE A 732 -10.21 -24.00 7.23
N TYR A 733 -10.19 -23.79 5.92
CA TYR A 733 -10.74 -22.58 5.30
C TYR A 733 -12.27 -22.60 5.27
N GLU A 734 -12.86 -23.78 5.38
CA GLU A 734 -14.30 -23.94 5.56
C GLU A 734 -14.77 -23.22 6.85
N ARG A 735 -15.74 -22.33 6.68
CA ARG A 735 -16.37 -21.61 7.79
C ARG A 735 -17.51 -22.45 8.36
N SER A 736 -17.44 -22.79 9.65
CA SER A 736 -18.56 -23.47 10.32
C SER A 736 -19.86 -22.66 10.23
N LYS A 737 -21.00 -23.34 10.46
CA LYS A 737 -22.30 -22.68 10.50
C LYS A 737 -22.35 -21.66 11.63
N GLU A 738 -21.84 -22.04 12.80
CA GLU A 738 -21.84 -21.25 14.03
C GLU A 738 -20.98 -20.00 13.88
N ARG A 739 -19.82 -20.11 13.22
CA ARG A 739 -18.94 -18.98 12.88
C ARG A 739 -19.61 -18.02 11.91
N ARG A 740 -20.30 -18.53 10.87
CA ARG A 740 -21.06 -17.70 9.93
C ARG A 740 -22.21 -16.98 10.63
N GLU A 741 -22.99 -17.67 11.46
CA GLU A 741 -24.06 -17.07 12.24
C GLU A 741 -23.54 -15.99 13.20
N PHE A 742 -22.40 -16.25 13.85
CA PHE A 742 -21.72 -15.27 14.68
C PHE A 742 -21.36 -14.01 13.90
N LEU A 743 -20.69 -14.13 12.75
CA LEU A 743 -20.35 -12.95 11.93
C LEU A 743 -21.58 -12.25 11.35
N ASN A 744 -22.58 -13.00 10.90
CA ASN A 744 -23.82 -12.44 10.35
C ASN A 744 -24.65 -11.66 11.39
N SER A 745 -24.38 -11.87 12.68
CA SER A 745 -25.03 -11.08 13.74
C SER A 745 -24.38 -9.71 13.97
N PHE A 746 -23.21 -9.44 13.38
CA PHE A 746 -22.61 -8.10 13.35
C PHE A 746 -23.28 -7.23 12.28
N PRO A 747 -23.18 -5.89 12.37
CA PRO A 747 -23.59 -5.00 11.28
C PRO A 747 -22.89 -5.35 9.96
N SER A 748 -23.55 -5.11 8.81
CA SER A 748 -23.05 -5.48 7.47
C SER A 748 -21.67 -4.92 7.12
N TYR A 749 -21.32 -3.77 7.69
CA TYR A 749 -20.05 -3.09 7.48
C TYR A 749 -18.90 -3.63 8.34
N VAL A 750 -19.14 -4.66 9.17
CA VAL A 750 -18.08 -5.39 9.89
C VAL A 750 -17.66 -6.56 9.03
N LYS A 751 -16.44 -6.49 8.50
CA LYS A 751 -15.93 -7.47 7.55
C LYS A 751 -14.66 -8.13 8.05
N GLU A 752 -14.55 -9.42 7.69
CA GLU A 752 -13.29 -10.11 7.80
C GLU A 752 -12.25 -9.47 6.90
N TRP A 753 -11.05 -9.36 7.42
CA TRP A 753 -9.90 -8.83 6.73
C TRP A 753 -8.76 -9.84 6.81
N ALA A 754 -8.24 -10.22 5.66
CA ALA A 754 -7.10 -11.09 5.54
C ALA A 754 -5.83 -10.29 5.85
N LYS A 755 -4.95 -10.85 6.66
CA LYS A 755 -3.62 -10.29 6.88
C LYS A 755 -2.62 -11.36 6.47
N GLU A 756 -1.48 -10.97 5.88
CA GLU A 756 -0.42 -11.80 5.24
C GLU A 756 0.02 -13.10 5.96
N ARG A 757 -0.49 -13.41 7.15
CA ARG A 757 -0.14 -14.61 7.95
C ARG A 757 -1.30 -15.25 8.71
N TYR A 758 -2.50 -14.64 8.72
CA TYR A 758 -3.65 -15.12 9.48
C TYR A 758 -4.88 -15.00 8.63
N ILE A 759 -5.38 -16.15 8.21
CA ILE A 759 -6.68 -16.24 7.59
C ILE A 759 -7.65 -16.62 8.70
N GLY A 760 -8.87 -16.09 8.57
CA GLY A 760 -9.94 -16.42 9.48
C GLY A 760 -10.33 -17.88 9.32
N ASP A 761 -9.67 -18.73 10.09
CA ASP A 761 -9.74 -20.18 9.97
C ASP A 761 -10.64 -20.77 11.06
N THR A 762 -11.25 -21.90 10.74
CA THR A 762 -11.73 -22.84 11.76
C THR A 762 -10.52 -23.70 12.16
N GLN A 763 -10.13 -23.65 13.44
CA GLN A 763 -8.91 -24.29 13.92
C GLN A 763 -9.20 -25.29 15.03
N LEU A 764 -8.69 -26.51 14.87
CA LEU A 764 -8.72 -27.54 15.90
C LEU A 764 -7.41 -27.47 16.69
N LEU A 765 -7.49 -27.07 17.96
CA LEU A 765 -6.32 -26.80 18.80
C LEU A 765 -6.12 -27.88 19.86
N ASN A 766 -4.96 -28.55 19.85
CA ASN A 766 -4.50 -29.39 20.95
C ASN A 766 -3.20 -28.83 21.56
N SER A 767 -3.12 -28.83 22.88
CA SER A 767 -1.84 -28.67 23.59
C SER A 767 -1.33 -30.06 23.98
N THR A 768 -0.10 -30.38 23.58
CA THR A 768 0.51 -31.69 23.80
C THR A 768 2.02 -31.55 23.98
N TRP A 769 2.75 -32.65 23.91
CA TRP A 769 4.20 -32.73 24.06
C TRP A 769 4.81 -33.43 22.85
N MET A 770 5.97 -32.94 22.43
CA MET A 770 6.80 -33.51 21.37
C MET A 770 8.07 -34.13 21.94
#